data_AF-A0A1G8S3D2-F1
#
_entry.id   AF-A0A1G8S3D2-F1
#
_cell.length_a   1.000
_cell.length_b   1.000
_cell.length_c   1.000
_cell.angle_alpha   90.00
_cell.angle_beta   90.00
_cell.angle_gamma   90.00
#
_symmetry.space_group_name_H-M   'P 1'
#
loop_
_entity.id
_entity.type
_entity.pdbx_description
1 polymer ?
#
loop_
_entity_poly.entity_id
_entity_poly.type
_entity_poly.pdbx_seq_one_letter_code
_entity_poly.pdbx_strand_id
1 'polypeptide(L)'
;MTDTELLVRVKEGDGEAFVVLIERHRDMLRRNARYYAANKHDVDEIVQETIFRAYLSVDKLREPERFAAWLRSILFHYALALLKKKKRMIVSEKTVQQHIQGKTTPYDERLYIQEALEKLEDKYRRVIVLKYFQDFTLQQIADMLRCPLGTIKTRMHHALRLLQHSLAEPQESKVERKLYTMKQQLKSKALSLFPIPDSYELFIEDYAEEAEGNRAVFSWKNPADEEEYIWIELDSNGKLVDFTRSISESNTGPSLPIEQLKQEALCFVEEHYPEAIHTFVAESVKEQGAVYCFSYVQKAMDLPLPMTGFMVNVERDGSIQAFRYYGCAERVIQPQVLADKEEVKKQYLEQLEITLTIERIIEEIYELADGNVHLVYEFAPLSAYPAEQKKLETRVCEEAETDEYMPLPPMAASEIAQRESVDVGALIGLTSAYRKIRESDLGETIGIVWRANETSEMPDRSINSFFKERTENTVKAMVDKETGRLRSFIWFEERKGELSLSDEECRKKAFQFLYTLFPQAHTFFRLSKRAEEAYEEEHEEEDRVTFTFRLVHGGIPIRFGFVSICINRTNGCIEQYTGPDIEPQQLQSVDTVPKVAREQAMELFCSVLDLELQWSKEYEENGESYYQLEYVPAFPSFSGKLRFIEAHTGEMILTKY
;
A
#
# COMPACT_ATOMS: atom_id res chain seq x y z
N MET A 1 39.49 -11.77 -15.32
CA MET A 1 40.09 -11.79 -16.68
C MET A 1 39.05 -11.36 -17.69
N THR A 2 39.32 -10.28 -18.41
CA THR A 2 38.49 -9.77 -19.51
C THR A 2 38.69 -10.61 -20.78
N ASP A 3 37.76 -10.51 -21.73
CA ASP A 3 37.86 -11.23 -23.00
C ASP A 3 39.09 -10.80 -23.82
N THR A 4 39.47 -9.52 -23.72
CA THR A 4 40.69 -8.98 -24.32
C THR A 4 41.95 -9.63 -23.75
N GLU A 5 42.03 -9.80 -22.43
CA GLU A 5 43.17 -10.45 -21.76
C GLU A 5 43.29 -11.93 -22.13
N LEU A 6 42.16 -12.64 -22.21
CA LEU A 6 42.13 -14.03 -22.66
C LEU A 6 42.57 -14.15 -24.12
N LEU A 7 42.15 -13.23 -24.99
CA LEU A 7 42.50 -13.25 -26.41
C LEU A 7 44.00 -13.03 -26.65
N VAL A 8 44.68 -12.21 -25.84
CA VAL A 8 46.14 -12.03 -25.91
C VAL A 8 46.84 -13.37 -25.64
N ARG A 9 46.46 -14.07 -24.57
CA ARG A 9 47.00 -15.40 -24.23
C ARG A 9 46.74 -16.44 -25.32
N VAL A 10 45.56 -16.41 -25.93
CA VAL A 10 45.22 -17.30 -27.05
C VAL A 10 46.19 -17.11 -28.22
N LYS A 11 46.51 -15.86 -28.57
CA LYS A 11 47.47 -15.55 -29.66
C LYS A 11 48.90 -15.95 -29.32
N GLU A 12 49.22 -16.07 -28.03
CA GLU A 12 50.50 -16.58 -27.54
C GLU A 12 50.55 -18.12 -27.48
N GLY A 13 49.47 -18.80 -27.87
CA GLY A 13 49.38 -20.26 -27.98
C GLY A 13 48.71 -20.96 -26.80
N ASP A 14 48.08 -20.21 -25.89
CA ASP A 14 47.35 -20.78 -24.74
C ASP A 14 45.96 -21.29 -25.17
N GLY A 15 45.88 -22.60 -25.43
CA GLY A 15 44.63 -23.26 -25.82
C GLY A 15 43.55 -23.26 -24.73
N GLU A 16 43.94 -23.27 -23.44
CA GLU A 16 42.98 -23.23 -22.33
C GLU A 16 42.32 -21.86 -22.22
N ALA A 17 43.06 -20.78 -22.50
CA ALA A 17 42.49 -19.44 -22.59
C ALA A 17 41.41 -19.35 -23.69
N PHE A 18 41.56 -20.09 -24.80
CA PHE A 18 40.56 -20.12 -25.86
C PHE A 18 39.28 -20.85 -25.43
N VAL A 19 39.42 -21.94 -24.67
CA VAL A 19 38.28 -22.69 -24.12
C VAL A 19 37.46 -21.80 -23.19
N VAL A 20 38.11 -21.10 -22.25
CA VAL A 20 37.42 -20.18 -21.32
C VAL A 20 36.71 -19.06 -22.09
N LEU A 21 37.37 -18.52 -23.12
CA LEU A 21 36.80 -17.45 -23.94
C LEU A 21 35.56 -17.93 -24.72
N ILE A 22 35.60 -19.13 -25.31
CA ILE A 22 34.46 -19.70 -26.03
C ILE A 22 33.31 -20.07 -25.09
N GLU A 23 33.59 -20.61 -23.91
CA GLU A 23 32.55 -21.02 -22.97
C GLU A 23 31.69 -19.84 -22.52
N ARG A 24 32.30 -18.66 -22.31
CA ARG A 24 31.58 -17.41 -22.01
C ARG A 24 30.62 -16.97 -23.11
N HIS A 25 30.94 -17.30 -24.36
CA HIS A 25 30.15 -16.91 -25.53
C HIS A 25 29.24 -18.03 -26.04
N ARG A 26 29.26 -19.21 -25.40
CA ARG A 26 28.57 -20.41 -25.87
C ARG A 26 27.06 -20.24 -25.98
N ASP A 27 26.43 -19.65 -24.98
CA ASP A 27 24.98 -19.43 -24.99
C ASP A 27 24.55 -18.44 -26.06
N MET A 28 25.37 -17.41 -26.30
CA MET A 28 25.16 -16.45 -27.38
C MET A 28 25.27 -17.13 -28.75
N LEU A 29 26.26 -18.01 -28.95
CA LEU A 29 26.40 -18.76 -30.20
C LEU A 29 25.23 -19.74 -30.42
N ARG A 30 24.82 -20.49 -29.39
CA ARG A 30 23.69 -21.41 -29.51
C ARG A 30 22.38 -20.68 -29.77
N ARG A 31 22.15 -19.56 -29.09
CA ARG A 31 20.97 -18.71 -29.32
C ARG A 31 20.95 -18.20 -30.75
N ASN A 32 22.08 -17.71 -31.26
CA ASN A 32 22.16 -17.20 -32.62
C ASN A 32 22.04 -18.29 -33.69
N ALA A 33 22.65 -19.46 -33.47
CA ALA A 33 22.55 -20.58 -34.40
C ALA A 33 21.12 -21.12 -34.53
N ARG A 34 20.29 -21.06 -33.47
CA ARG A 34 18.87 -21.46 -33.52
C ARG A 34 18.06 -20.67 -34.55
N TYR A 35 18.44 -19.44 -34.87
CA TYR A 35 17.72 -18.66 -35.89
C TYR A 35 17.94 -19.16 -37.31
N TYR A 36 19.03 -19.90 -37.54
CA TYR A 36 19.41 -20.39 -38.86
C TYR A 36 19.26 -21.91 -38.99
N ALA A 37 19.09 -22.63 -37.89
CA ALA A 37 19.01 -24.08 -37.86
C ALA A 37 17.57 -24.58 -38.03
N ALA A 38 17.36 -25.65 -38.80
CA ALA A 38 16.04 -26.25 -38.96
C ALA A 38 15.69 -27.25 -37.84
N ASN A 39 16.70 -27.76 -37.13
CA ASN A 39 16.56 -28.67 -35.99
C ASN A 39 17.76 -28.51 -35.03
N LYS A 40 17.70 -29.18 -33.88
CA LYS A 40 18.75 -29.12 -32.84
C LYS A 40 20.12 -29.60 -33.33
N HIS A 41 20.17 -30.58 -34.24
CA HIS A 41 21.45 -31.06 -34.81
C HIS A 41 22.13 -30.00 -35.68
N ASP A 42 21.36 -29.24 -36.47
CA ASP A 42 21.89 -28.14 -37.27
C ASP A 42 22.45 -27.00 -36.38
N VAL A 43 21.85 -26.76 -35.20
CA VAL A 43 22.38 -25.79 -34.22
C VAL A 43 23.77 -26.20 -33.77
N ASP A 44 23.94 -27.47 -33.42
CA ASP A 44 25.19 -27.99 -32.88
C ASP A 44 26.28 -28.02 -33.97
N GLU A 45 25.94 -28.38 -35.20
CA GLU A 45 26.84 -28.30 -36.37
C GLU A 45 27.32 -26.86 -36.61
N ILE A 46 26.41 -25.88 -36.60
CA ILE A 46 26.74 -24.46 -36.80
C ILE A 46 27.67 -23.96 -35.70
N VAL A 47 27.39 -24.26 -34.43
CA VAL A 47 28.19 -23.78 -33.31
C VAL A 47 29.57 -24.44 -33.31
N GLN A 48 29.66 -25.76 -33.53
CA GLN A 48 30.95 -26.47 -33.56
C GLN A 48 31.86 -25.95 -34.67
N GLU A 49 31.35 -25.83 -35.89
CA GLU A 49 32.15 -25.33 -37.01
C GLU A 49 32.54 -23.85 -36.81
N THR A 50 31.67 -23.05 -36.21
CA THR A 50 31.99 -21.65 -35.87
C THR A 50 33.18 -21.59 -34.93
N ILE A 51 33.17 -22.37 -33.85
CA ILE A 51 34.25 -22.42 -32.87
C ILE A 51 35.55 -22.89 -33.54
N PHE A 52 35.48 -23.93 -34.38
CA PHE A 52 36.64 -24.44 -35.11
C PHE A 52 37.25 -23.38 -36.04
N ARG A 53 36.42 -22.69 -36.84
CA ARG A 53 36.89 -21.62 -37.74
C ARG A 53 37.42 -20.42 -36.97
N ALA A 54 36.81 -20.09 -35.83
CA ALA A 54 37.30 -19.04 -34.96
C ALA A 54 38.69 -19.39 -34.44
N TYR A 55 38.91 -20.62 -33.97
CA TYR A 55 40.23 -21.08 -33.53
C TYR A 55 41.29 -20.93 -34.62
N LEU A 56 41.00 -21.35 -35.85
CA LEU A 56 41.94 -21.26 -36.98
C LEU A 56 42.21 -19.83 -37.48
N SER A 57 41.39 -18.86 -37.09
CA SER A 57 41.46 -17.50 -37.63
C SER A 57 41.57 -16.41 -36.57
N VAL A 58 41.70 -16.78 -35.29
CA VAL A 58 41.76 -15.86 -34.16
C VAL A 58 42.93 -14.87 -34.27
N ASP A 59 44.05 -15.31 -34.87
CA ASP A 59 45.22 -14.46 -35.12
C ASP A 59 44.94 -13.29 -36.08
N LYS A 60 43.91 -13.44 -36.93
CA LYS A 60 43.52 -12.41 -37.91
C LYS A 60 42.64 -11.31 -37.30
N LEU A 61 42.15 -11.49 -36.07
CA LEU A 61 41.34 -10.48 -35.39
C LEU A 61 42.24 -9.33 -34.91
N ARG A 62 42.05 -8.14 -35.50
CA ARG A 62 42.87 -6.95 -35.22
C ARG A 62 42.42 -6.16 -33.98
N GLU A 63 41.11 -6.18 -33.69
CA GLU A 63 40.44 -5.43 -32.61
C GLU A 63 39.88 -6.44 -31.59
N PRO A 64 40.62 -6.75 -30.50
CA PRO A 64 40.21 -7.73 -29.49
C PRO A 64 38.84 -7.46 -28.86
N GLU A 65 38.51 -6.20 -28.63
CA GLU A 65 37.25 -5.71 -28.07
C GLU A 65 36.03 -6.08 -28.92
N ARG A 66 36.24 -6.44 -30.19
CA ARG A 66 35.18 -6.84 -31.12
C ARG A 66 35.04 -8.34 -31.28
N PHE A 67 35.68 -9.13 -30.42
CA PHE A 67 35.67 -10.59 -30.48
C PHE A 67 34.25 -11.16 -30.61
N ALA A 68 33.29 -10.71 -29.80
CA ALA A 68 31.92 -11.20 -29.86
C ALA A 68 31.23 -10.90 -31.22
N ALA A 69 31.45 -9.71 -31.78
CA ALA A 69 30.89 -9.32 -33.08
C ALA A 69 31.56 -10.09 -34.24
N TRP A 70 32.87 -10.27 -34.16
CA TRP A 70 33.64 -11.06 -35.12
C TRP A 70 33.21 -12.53 -35.10
N LEU A 71 33.05 -13.12 -33.91
CA LEU A 71 32.61 -14.50 -33.72
C LEU A 71 31.18 -14.73 -34.26
N ARG A 72 30.26 -13.77 -34.04
CA ARG A 72 28.93 -13.77 -34.66
C ARG A 72 28.99 -13.73 -36.19
N SER A 73 29.95 -13.00 -36.76
CA SER A 73 30.11 -12.93 -38.22
C SER A 73 30.52 -14.27 -38.83
N ILE A 74 31.40 -15.04 -38.16
CA ILE A 74 31.81 -16.38 -38.60
C ILE A 74 30.59 -17.31 -38.57
N LEU A 75 29.83 -17.27 -37.47
CA LEU A 75 28.61 -18.07 -37.30
C LEU A 75 27.61 -17.80 -38.42
N PHE A 76 27.34 -16.53 -38.70
CA PHE A 76 26.39 -16.13 -39.72
C PHE A 76 26.80 -16.61 -41.12
N HIS A 77 28.06 -16.39 -41.52
CA HIS A 77 28.53 -16.80 -42.84
C HIS A 77 28.48 -18.33 -43.02
N TYR A 78 28.83 -19.09 -41.97
CA TYR A 78 28.72 -20.54 -42.03
C TYR A 78 27.27 -21.02 -42.06
N ALA A 79 26.41 -20.47 -41.19
CA ALA A 79 25.00 -20.81 -41.14
C ALA A 79 24.28 -20.55 -42.48
N LEU A 80 24.57 -19.41 -43.14
CA LEU A 80 24.04 -19.13 -44.47
C LEU A 80 24.57 -20.09 -45.54
N ALA A 81 25.85 -20.45 -45.50
CA ALA A 81 26.42 -21.42 -46.43
C ALA A 81 25.76 -22.80 -46.26
N LEU A 82 25.52 -23.22 -45.02
CA LEU A 82 24.85 -24.47 -44.66
C LEU A 82 23.40 -24.49 -45.15
N LEU A 83 22.65 -23.40 -44.92
CA LEU A 83 21.26 -23.24 -45.38
C LEU A 83 21.14 -23.26 -46.91
N LYS A 84 22.07 -22.59 -47.60
CA LYS A 84 22.13 -22.57 -49.07
C LYS A 84 22.43 -23.97 -49.63
N LYS A 85 23.31 -24.74 -48.97
CA LYS A 85 23.65 -26.12 -49.32
C LYS A 85 22.47 -27.09 -49.07
N LYS A 86 21.71 -26.89 -48.00
CA LYS A 86 20.53 -27.71 -47.62
C LYS A 86 19.21 -27.28 -48.31
N LYS A 87 19.23 -26.32 -49.26
CA LYS A 87 18.06 -25.77 -50.01
C LYS A 87 16.87 -25.33 -49.11
N ARG A 88 17.13 -24.89 -47.88
CA ARG A 88 16.11 -24.34 -46.96
C ARG A 88 16.39 -22.85 -46.77
N MET A 89 15.72 -21.98 -47.52
CA MET A 89 15.77 -20.53 -47.29
C MET A 89 14.34 -20.05 -47.08
N ILE A 90 13.88 -20.07 -45.84
CA ILE A 90 12.65 -19.39 -45.42
C ILE A 90 13.03 -18.57 -44.19
N VAL A 91 13.22 -17.27 -44.36
CA VAL A 91 13.14 -16.33 -43.24
C VAL A 91 11.64 -16.25 -42.92
N SER A 92 11.21 -16.99 -41.91
CA SER A 92 9.81 -17.02 -41.49
C SER A 92 9.46 -15.72 -40.77
N GLU A 93 8.27 -15.17 -41.06
CA GLU A 93 7.66 -14.04 -40.35
C GLU A 93 7.66 -14.23 -38.81
N LYS A 94 7.56 -15.50 -38.34
CA LYS A 94 7.63 -15.84 -36.92
C LYS A 94 8.97 -15.49 -36.28
N THR A 95 10.08 -15.54 -37.03
CA THR A 95 11.42 -15.22 -36.51
C THR A 95 11.57 -13.73 -36.23
N VAL A 96 10.84 -12.88 -36.94
CA VAL A 96 10.83 -11.42 -36.72
C VAL A 96 10.06 -11.05 -35.46
N GLN A 97 8.90 -11.67 -35.22
CA GLN A 97 8.07 -11.42 -34.02
C GLN A 97 8.74 -11.89 -32.72
N GLN A 98 9.41 -13.05 -32.73
CA GLN A 98 10.04 -13.60 -31.53
C GLN A 98 11.25 -12.79 -31.03
N HIS A 99 11.87 -11.97 -31.89
CA HIS A 99 13.04 -11.17 -31.50
C HIS A 99 12.64 -9.86 -30.79
N ILE A 100 11.42 -9.36 -31.04
CA ILE A 100 10.90 -8.13 -30.42
C ILE A 100 10.63 -8.36 -28.92
N GLN A 101 10.28 -9.59 -28.52
CA GLN A 101 9.85 -9.91 -27.15
C GLN A 101 10.99 -10.20 -26.15
N GLY A 102 12.27 -10.28 -26.56
CA GLY A 102 13.25 -11.11 -25.84
C GLY A 102 14.45 -10.47 -25.11
N LYS A 103 14.40 -9.23 -24.56
CA LYS A 103 15.68 -8.56 -24.19
C LYS A 103 15.83 -7.68 -22.91
N THR A 104 15.13 -7.80 -21.78
CA THR A 104 15.34 -6.95 -20.54
C THR A 104 15.80 -5.46 -20.70
N THR A 105 14.84 -4.55 -20.90
CA THR A 105 14.85 -3.07 -20.72
C THR A 105 13.41 -2.70 -20.32
N PRO A 106 13.14 -1.53 -19.69
CA PRO A 106 11.84 -1.20 -19.10
C PRO A 106 10.66 -1.45 -20.06
N TYR A 107 9.57 -1.99 -19.53
CA TYR A 107 8.44 -2.55 -20.28
C TYR A 107 7.75 -1.52 -21.20
N ASP A 108 7.74 -0.24 -20.80
CA ASP A 108 7.04 0.83 -21.52
C ASP A 108 7.71 1.22 -22.85
N GLU A 109 9.03 1.42 -22.90
CA GLU A 109 9.72 1.83 -24.13
C GLU A 109 9.62 0.79 -25.26
N ARG A 110 9.39 -0.48 -24.92
CA ARG A 110 9.32 -1.60 -25.89
C ARG A 110 8.00 -1.67 -26.61
N LEU A 111 6.91 -1.44 -25.88
CA LEU A 111 5.56 -1.46 -26.44
C LEU A 111 5.45 -0.39 -27.53
N TYR A 112 5.97 0.82 -27.26
CA TYR A 112 5.96 1.93 -28.21
C TYR A 112 6.80 1.69 -29.47
N ILE A 113 8.00 1.11 -29.33
CA ILE A 113 8.85 0.76 -30.47
C ILE A 113 8.20 -0.35 -31.31
N GLN A 114 7.55 -1.33 -30.68
CA GLN A 114 6.87 -2.41 -31.38
C GLN A 114 5.67 -1.90 -32.19
N GLU A 115 4.80 -1.08 -31.59
CA GLU A 115 3.65 -0.48 -32.29
C GLU A 115 4.07 0.41 -33.46
N ALA A 116 5.14 1.21 -33.29
CA ALA A 116 5.67 2.05 -34.36
C ALA A 116 6.25 1.21 -35.52
N LEU A 117 6.88 0.07 -35.22
CA LEU A 117 7.39 -0.85 -36.23
C LEU A 117 6.27 -1.59 -36.97
N GLU A 118 5.16 -1.93 -36.29
CA GLU A 118 4.00 -2.59 -36.91
C GLU A 118 3.27 -1.68 -37.92
N LYS A 119 3.30 -0.36 -37.70
CA LYS A 119 2.75 0.64 -38.63
C LYS A 119 3.59 0.83 -39.90
N LEU A 120 4.84 0.36 -39.94
CA LEU A 120 5.68 0.42 -41.13
C LEU A 120 5.28 -0.64 -42.15
N GLU A 121 5.23 -0.26 -43.43
CA GLU A 121 5.15 -1.25 -44.50
C GLU A 121 6.31 -2.25 -44.40
N ASP A 122 6.02 -3.51 -44.70
CA ASP A 122 6.88 -4.65 -44.46
C ASP A 122 8.29 -4.50 -45.07
N LYS A 123 8.38 -3.88 -46.26
CA LYS A 123 9.66 -3.61 -46.95
C LYS A 123 10.58 -2.64 -46.20
N TYR A 124 10.03 -1.77 -45.34
CA TYR A 124 10.77 -0.82 -44.51
C TYR A 124 11.08 -1.44 -43.14
N ARG A 125 10.08 -2.07 -42.52
CA ARG A 125 10.20 -2.80 -41.26
C ARG A 125 11.33 -3.82 -41.29
N ARG A 126 11.39 -4.65 -42.35
CA ARG A 126 12.45 -5.67 -42.52
C ARG A 126 13.85 -5.07 -42.52
N VAL A 127 14.06 -3.92 -43.17
CA VAL A 127 15.38 -3.27 -43.23
C VAL A 127 15.81 -2.75 -41.86
N ILE A 128 14.87 -2.20 -41.08
CA ILE A 128 15.13 -1.71 -39.72
C ILE A 128 15.45 -2.86 -38.77
N VAL A 129 14.65 -3.94 -38.79
CA VAL A 129 14.88 -5.12 -37.95
C VAL A 129 16.23 -5.75 -38.26
N LEU A 130 16.52 -5.99 -39.53
CA LEU A 130 17.80 -6.59 -39.94
C LEU A 130 18.99 -5.69 -39.56
N LYS A 131 18.85 -4.37 -39.67
CA LYS A 131 19.95 -3.44 -39.40
C LYS A 131 20.21 -3.21 -37.90
N TYR A 132 19.17 -2.96 -37.13
CA TYR A 132 19.28 -2.45 -35.76
C TYR A 132 19.01 -3.51 -34.69
N PHE A 133 18.27 -4.57 -35.01
CA PHE A 133 17.99 -5.65 -34.07
C PHE A 133 18.87 -6.88 -34.33
N GLN A 134 19.35 -7.06 -35.56
CA GLN A 134 20.16 -8.20 -35.97
C GLN A 134 21.57 -7.81 -36.48
N ASP A 135 21.97 -6.54 -36.32
CA ASP A 135 23.30 -6.00 -36.61
C ASP A 135 23.86 -6.21 -38.03
N PHE A 136 23.00 -6.46 -39.03
CA PHE A 136 23.47 -6.67 -40.40
C PHE A 136 24.02 -5.39 -41.05
N THR A 137 25.04 -5.53 -41.90
CA THR A 137 25.49 -4.43 -42.75
C THR A 137 24.51 -4.20 -43.89
N LEU A 138 24.44 -2.98 -44.42
CA LEU A 138 23.52 -2.65 -45.52
C LEU A 138 23.79 -3.49 -46.78
N GLN A 139 25.04 -3.89 -46.99
CA GLN A 139 25.42 -4.78 -48.09
C GLN A 139 24.86 -6.20 -47.88
N GLN A 140 24.98 -6.74 -46.67
CA GLN A 140 24.40 -8.05 -46.34
C GLN A 140 22.87 -8.05 -46.43
N ILE A 141 22.22 -6.94 -46.04
CA ILE A 141 20.76 -6.78 -46.18
C ILE A 141 20.37 -6.71 -47.66
N ALA A 142 21.14 -6.01 -48.49
CA ALA A 142 20.92 -5.91 -49.93
C ALA A 142 21.02 -7.28 -50.61
N ASP A 143 22.05 -8.06 -50.26
CA ASP A 143 22.25 -9.41 -50.78
C ASP A 143 21.15 -10.37 -50.29
N MET A 144 20.74 -10.27 -49.02
CA MET A 144 19.71 -11.11 -48.41
C MET A 144 18.31 -10.85 -48.97
N LEU A 145 17.96 -9.58 -49.18
CA LEU A 145 16.67 -9.17 -49.74
C LEU A 145 16.68 -9.09 -51.28
N ARG A 146 17.79 -9.47 -51.93
CA ARG A 146 18.02 -9.42 -53.39
C ARG A 146 17.63 -8.07 -54.00
N CYS A 147 18.03 -6.99 -53.34
CA CYS A 147 17.76 -5.62 -53.77
C CYS A 147 19.10 -4.88 -53.94
N PRO A 148 19.22 -3.89 -54.84
CA PRO A 148 20.41 -3.06 -54.93
C PRO A 148 20.70 -2.35 -53.59
N LEU A 149 21.99 -2.18 -53.25
CA LEU A 149 22.41 -1.46 -52.03
C LEU A 149 21.80 -0.05 -51.95
N GLY A 150 21.70 0.65 -53.09
CA GLY A 150 21.04 1.95 -53.18
C GLY A 150 19.59 1.90 -52.72
N THR A 151 18.84 0.86 -53.11
CA THR A 151 17.45 0.65 -52.69
C THR A 151 17.33 0.38 -51.19
N ILE A 152 18.26 -0.39 -50.60
CA ILE A 152 18.28 -0.61 -49.15
C ILE A 152 18.59 0.67 -48.39
N LYS A 153 19.54 1.48 -48.86
CA LYS A 153 19.85 2.80 -48.28
C LYS A 153 18.64 3.73 -48.32
N THR A 154 17.95 3.80 -49.46
CA THR A 154 16.73 4.63 -49.60
C THR A 154 15.61 4.12 -48.71
N ARG A 155 15.37 2.81 -48.66
CA ARG A 155 14.35 2.20 -47.77
C ARG A 155 14.67 2.45 -46.31
N MET A 156 15.93 2.35 -45.90
CA MET A 156 16.33 2.63 -44.52
C MET A 156 16.13 4.10 -44.17
N HIS A 157 16.54 5.02 -45.03
CA HIS A 157 16.34 6.45 -44.81
C HIS A 157 14.85 6.82 -44.72
N HIS A 158 14.01 6.24 -45.58
CA HIS A 158 12.56 6.41 -45.51
C HIS A 158 11.96 5.81 -44.24
N ALA A 159 12.37 4.59 -43.87
CA ALA A 159 11.91 3.92 -42.66
C ALA A 159 12.24 4.72 -41.40
N LEU A 160 13.47 5.26 -41.31
CA LEU A 160 13.89 6.11 -40.20
C LEU A 160 13.12 7.43 -40.15
N ARG A 161 12.80 8.06 -41.30
CA ARG A 161 11.93 9.25 -41.31
C ARG A 161 10.51 8.95 -40.87
N LEU A 162 9.93 7.83 -41.29
CA LEU A 162 8.59 7.42 -40.87
C LEU A 162 8.55 7.09 -39.38
N LEU A 163 9.58 6.42 -38.86
CA LEU A 163 9.73 6.19 -37.43
C LEU A 163 9.94 7.50 -36.67
N GLN A 164 10.80 8.40 -37.16
CA GLN A 164 10.98 9.73 -36.57
C GLN A 164 9.66 10.50 -36.53
N HIS A 165 8.84 10.47 -37.57
CA HIS A 165 7.54 11.14 -37.55
C HIS A 165 6.53 10.44 -36.61
N SER A 166 6.54 9.10 -36.55
CA SER A 166 5.68 8.32 -35.65
C SER A 166 6.08 8.41 -34.19
N LEU A 167 7.36 8.70 -33.91
CA LEU A 167 7.93 8.89 -32.58
C LEU A 167 8.01 10.39 -32.18
N ALA A 168 7.94 11.31 -33.15
CA ALA A 168 7.89 12.76 -32.93
C ALA A 168 6.46 13.32 -32.90
N GLU A 169 5.45 12.57 -33.34
CA GLU A 169 4.08 12.76 -32.82
C GLU A 169 4.06 12.22 -31.39
N PRO A 170 3.92 13.04 -30.35
CA PRO A 170 3.72 12.52 -29.01
C PRO A 170 2.34 11.85 -29.01
N GLN A 171 2.29 10.52 -28.92
CA GLN A 171 1.04 9.81 -28.56
C GLN A 171 0.62 10.18 -27.13
N GLU A 172 1.57 10.63 -26.30
CA GLU A 172 1.34 11.43 -25.09
C GLU A 172 0.28 12.52 -25.37
N SER A 173 0.42 13.32 -26.42
CA SER A 173 -0.52 14.41 -26.71
C SER A 173 -1.96 13.98 -27.08
N LYS A 174 -2.22 12.73 -27.48
CA LYS A 174 -3.60 12.26 -27.75
C LYS A 174 -4.23 11.64 -26.52
N VAL A 175 -3.47 10.86 -25.75
CA VAL A 175 -3.92 10.28 -24.48
C VAL A 175 -4.07 11.39 -23.44
N GLU A 176 -3.08 12.27 -23.29
CA GLU A 176 -3.14 13.45 -22.42
C GLU A 176 -4.25 14.41 -22.84
N ARG A 177 -4.52 14.63 -24.13
CA ARG A 177 -5.67 15.46 -24.55
C ARG A 177 -7.00 14.80 -24.25
N LYS A 178 -7.14 13.49 -24.44
CA LYS A 178 -8.35 12.75 -24.06
C LYS A 178 -8.55 12.76 -22.55
N LEU A 179 -7.48 12.49 -21.80
CA LEU A 179 -7.45 12.51 -20.34
C LEU A 179 -7.77 13.92 -19.83
N TYR A 180 -7.12 14.96 -20.34
CA TYR A 180 -7.42 16.35 -20.02
C TYR A 180 -8.88 16.70 -20.31
N THR A 181 -9.41 16.31 -21.48
CA THR A 181 -10.81 16.56 -21.84
C THR A 181 -11.77 15.86 -20.87
N MET A 182 -11.50 14.59 -20.54
CA MET A 182 -12.26 13.83 -19.57
C MET A 182 -12.20 14.47 -18.18
N LYS A 183 -11.01 14.85 -17.71
CA LYS A 183 -10.78 15.56 -16.44
C LYS A 183 -11.62 16.85 -16.38
N GLN A 184 -11.57 17.68 -17.43
CA GLN A 184 -12.39 18.90 -17.52
C GLN A 184 -13.90 18.61 -17.56
N GLN A 185 -14.33 17.54 -18.21
CA GLN A 185 -15.74 17.13 -18.23
C GLN A 185 -16.22 16.70 -16.84
N LEU A 186 -15.44 15.89 -16.13
CA LEU A 186 -15.77 15.46 -14.76
C LEU A 186 -15.81 16.65 -13.80
N LYS A 187 -14.85 17.56 -13.89
CA LYS A 187 -14.84 18.81 -13.10
C LYS A 187 -16.06 19.69 -13.40
N SER A 188 -16.37 19.89 -14.68
CA SER A 188 -17.57 20.64 -15.08
C SER A 188 -18.85 19.96 -14.60
N LYS A 189 -18.87 18.62 -14.55
CA LYS A 189 -20.01 17.87 -14.03
C LYS A 189 -20.16 18.09 -12.52
N ALA A 190 -19.08 17.97 -11.74
CA ALA A 190 -19.09 18.22 -10.30
C ALA A 190 -19.65 19.61 -9.95
N LEU A 191 -19.17 20.66 -10.63
CA LEU A 191 -19.66 22.04 -10.46
C LEU A 191 -21.12 22.25 -10.88
N SER A 192 -21.67 21.39 -11.74
CA SER A 192 -23.07 21.45 -12.15
C SER A 192 -24.02 20.70 -11.20
N LEU A 193 -23.50 19.75 -10.42
CA LEU A 193 -24.29 18.95 -9.48
C LEU A 193 -24.61 19.74 -8.22
N PHE A 194 -23.64 20.50 -7.70
CA PHE A 194 -23.80 21.26 -6.47
C PHE A 194 -23.29 22.69 -6.63
N PRO A 195 -24.06 23.70 -6.18
CA PRO A 195 -23.57 25.07 -6.15
C PRO A 195 -22.46 25.21 -5.12
N ILE A 196 -21.27 25.63 -5.55
CA ILE A 196 -20.15 25.93 -4.66
C ILE A 196 -20.19 27.44 -4.34
N PRO A 197 -20.19 27.86 -3.06
CA PRO A 197 -20.16 29.27 -2.70
C PRO A 197 -18.90 29.98 -3.24
N ASP A 198 -19.04 31.24 -3.66
CA ASP A 198 -17.92 32.03 -4.22
C ASP A 198 -16.75 32.22 -3.23
N SER A 199 -17.00 32.08 -1.93
CA SER A 199 -15.98 32.15 -0.88
C SER A 199 -15.12 30.89 -0.76
N TYR A 200 -15.49 29.80 -1.44
CA TYR A 200 -14.81 28.52 -1.30
C TYR A 200 -13.76 28.34 -2.40
N GLU A 201 -12.60 27.79 -2.04
CA GLU A 201 -11.50 27.57 -2.95
C GLU A 201 -11.26 26.07 -3.17
N LEU A 202 -11.13 25.67 -4.44
CA LEU A 202 -10.78 24.30 -4.83
C LEU A 202 -9.36 23.98 -4.36
N PHE A 203 -9.22 23.03 -3.43
CA PHE A 203 -7.94 22.66 -2.83
C PHE A 203 -7.54 21.20 -3.07
N ILE A 204 -8.48 20.32 -3.47
CA ILE A 204 -8.18 18.97 -3.99
C ILE A 204 -8.84 18.83 -5.35
N GLU A 205 -8.07 18.37 -6.34
CA GLU A 205 -8.50 17.94 -7.66
C GLU A 205 -7.65 16.74 -8.06
N ASP A 206 -8.20 15.55 -7.91
CA ASP A 206 -7.50 14.30 -8.13
C ASP A 206 -8.26 13.35 -9.06
N TYR A 207 -7.50 12.50 -9.74
CA TYR A 207 -8.00 11.54 -10.71
C TYR A 207 -7.22 10.24 -10.54
N ALA A 208 -7.79 9.29 -9.80
CA ALA A 208 -7.16 7.99 -9.55
C ALA A 208 -7.01 7.21 -10.86
N GLU A 209 -5.84 6.63 -11.10
CA GLU A 209 -5.53 5.81 -12.28
C GLU A 209 -5.73 4.32 -12.01
N GLU A 210 -6.43 3.64 -12.93
CA GLU A 210 -6.69 2.21 -13.20
C GLU A 210 -6.72 1.15 -12.07
N ALA A 211 -5.93 1.22 -11.00
CA ALA A 211 -5.88 0.21 -9.95
C ALA A 211 -7.02 0.33 -8.90
N GLU A 212 -7.54 1.53 -8.63
CA GLU A 212 -8.57 1.78 -7.59
C GLU A 212 -9.99 2.02 -8.16
N GLY A 213 -10.17 1.73 -9.46
CA GLY A 213 -11.31 2.18 -10.22
C GLY A 213 -11.15 3.67 -10.54
N ASN A 214 -11.15 4.00 -11.82
CA ASN A 214 -11.00 5.37 -12.32
C ASN A 214 -12.01 6.32 -11.65
N ARG A 215 -11.61 7.07 -10.63
CA ARG A 215 -12.45 8.02 -9.88
C ARG A 215 -11.85 9.42 -9.91
N ALA A 216 -12.70 10.43 -9.89
CA ALA A 216 -12.32 11.83 -9.81
C ALA A 216 -12.82 12.42 -8.49
N VAL A 217 -11.91 13.05 -7.76
CA VAL A 217 -12.17 13.62 -6.44
C VAL A 217 -11.95 15.12 -6.51
N PHE A 218 -12.92 15.88 -5.99
CA PHE A 218 -12.84 17.33 -5.90
C PHE A 218 -13.21 17.77 -4.49
N SER A 219 -12.40 18.66 -3.92
CA SER A 219 -12.74 19.28 -2.64
C SER A 219 -12.49 20.77 -2.62
N TRP A 220 -13.48 21.50 -2.10
CA TRP A 220 -13.45 22.94 -1.88
C TRP A 220 -13.51 23.22 -0.40
N LYS A 221 -12.77 24.22 0.07
CA LYS A 221 -12.76 24.64 1.48
C LYS A 221 -13.02 26.12 1.60
N ASN A 222 -13.57 26.56 2.72
CA ASN A 222 -13.61 27.97 3.07
C ASN A 222 -12.23 28.40 3.61
N PRO A 223 -11.53 29.38 3.01
CA PRO A 223 -10.28 29.88 3.57
C PRO A 223 -10.43 30.57 4.94
N ALA A 224 -11.65 30.99 5.29
CA ALA A 224 -11.95 31.63 6.56
C ALA A 224 -12.25 30.64 7.70
N ASP A 225 -12.60 29.38 7.37
CA ASP A 225 -12.93 28.33 8.33
C ASP A 225 -12.48 26.96 7.78
N GLU A 226 -11.49 26.36 8.42
CA GLU A 226 -10.91 25.08 7.99
C GLU A 226 -11.85 23.88 8.21
N GLU A 227 -12.89 24.02 9.04
CA GLU A 227 -13.89 22.96 9.27
C GLU A 227 -14.97 22.93 8.18
N GLU A 228 -15.03 23.98 7.36
CA GLU A 228 -15.97 24.10 6.26
C GLU A 228 -15.41 23.59 4.93
N TYR A 229 -16.04 22.56 4.38
CA TYR A 229 -15.64 21.98 3.11
C TYR A 229 -16.79 21.32 2.34
N ILE A 230 -16.57 21.16 1.04
CA ILE A 230 -17.41 20.39 0.13
C ILE A 230 -16.51 19.34 -0.53
N TRP A 231 -16.96 18.10 -0.54
CA TRP A 231 -16.30 16.94 -1.14
C TRP A 231 -17.23 16.33 -2.17
N ILE A 232 -16.73 16.06 -3.38
CA ILE A 232 -17.46 15.40 -4.45
C ILE A 232 -16.53 14.34 -5.07
N GLU A 233 -17.03 13.11 -5.17
CA GLU A 233 -16.37 12.00 -5.85
C GLU A 233 -17.25 11.49 -6.98
N LEU A 234 -16.65 11.39 -8.17
CA LEU A 234 -17.31 10.87 -9.37
C LEU A 234 -16.59 9.61 -9.87
N ASP A 235 -17.35 8.66 -10.43
CA ASP A 235 -16.76 7.57 -11.20
C ASP A 235 -16.26 8.03 -12.58
N SER A 236 -15.65 7.12 -13.34
CA SER A 236 -15.13 7.40 -14.69
C SER A 236 -16.17 7.85 -15.70
N ASN A 237 -17.45 7.60 -15.43
CA ASN A 237 -18.58 7.99 -16.27
C ASN A 237 -19.23 9.30 -15.79
N GLY A 238 -18.71 9.91 -14.72
CA GLY A 238 -19.24 11.14 -14.13
C GLY A 238 -20.45 10.92 -13.24
N LYS A 239 -20.68 9.69 -12.77
CA LYS A 239 -21.73 9.35 -11.81
C LYS A 239 -21.27 9.67 -10.39
N LEU A 240 -22.16 10.22 -9.57
CA LEU A 240 -21.85 10.62 -8.19
C LEU A 240 -21.64 9.40 -7.29
N VAL A 241 -20.43 9.20 -6.76
CA VAL A 241 -20.12 8.09 -5.84
C VAL A 241 -20.19 8.56 -4.39
N ASP A 242 -19.66 9.74 -4.11
CA ASP A 242 -19.63 10.34 -2.78
C ASP A 242 -19.89 11.85 -2.88
N PHE A 243 -20.60 12.38 -1.89
CA PHE A 243 -20.77 13.79 -1.66
C PHE A 243 -20.78 14.06 -0.16
N THR A 244 -20.09 15.10 0.28
CA THR A 244 -20.19 15.61 1.65
C THR A 244 -20.09 17.12 1.65
N ARG A 245 -20.96 17.80 2.39
CA ARG A 245 -20.96 19.24 2.62
C ARG A 245 -20.96 19.47 4.13
N SER A 246 -19.90 20.09 4.62
CA SER A 246 -19.79 20.59 5.99
C SER A 246 -19.76 22.11 5.91
N ILE A 247 -20.86 22.78 6.24
CA ILE A 247 -20.95 24.25 6.30
C ILE A 247 -21.54 24.62 7.64
N SER A 248 -20.96 25.62 8.32
CA SER A 248 -21.43 26.13 9.61
C SER A 248 -22.66 27.04 9.44
N GLU A 249 -23.66 26.58 8.67
CA GLU A 249 -24.94 27.28 8.60
C GLU A 249 -25.75 26.95 9.85
N SER A 250 -26.05 27.98 10.65
CA SER A 250 -26.96 27.87 11.78
C SER A 250 -28.35 27.49 11.24
N ASN A 251 -28.65 26.19 11.23
CA ASN A 251 -29.91 25.66 10.76
C ASN A 251 -31.03 25.99 11.78
N THR A 252 -31.42 27.26 11.85
CA THR A 252 -32.47 27.79 12.74
C THR A 252 -33.86 27.76 12.09
N GLY A 253 -34.00 27.11 10.93
CA GLY A 253 -35.27 26.93 10.23
C GLY A 253 -36.20 25.90 10.90
N PRO A 254 -37.50 25.89 10.56
CA PRO A 254 -38.42 24.86 11.02
C PRO A 254 -38.02 23.49 10.43
N SER A 255 -37.92 22.47 11.29
CA SER A 255 -37.61 21.11 10.86
C SER A 255 -38.76 20.51 10.05
N LEU A 256 -38.45 19.94 8.88
CA LEU A 256 -39.39 19.13 8.14
C LEU A 256 -39.69 17.82 8.90
N PRO A 257 -40.89 17.23 8.73
CA PRO A 257 -41.18 15.88 9.22
C PRO A 257 -40.25 14.84 8.61
N ILE A 258 -39.91 13.79 9.37
CA ILE A 258 -38.99 12.71 8.94
C ILE A 258 -39.42 12.08 7.61
N GLU A 259 -40.73 11.90 7.38
CA GLU A 259 -41.23 11.36 6.10
C GLU A 259 -40.95 12.28 4.91
N GLN A 260 -40.94 13.60 5.11
CA GLN A 260 -40.55 14.55 4.06
C GLN A 260 -39.05 14.52 3.83
N LEU A 261 -38.23 14.49 4.90
CA LEU A 261 -36.77 14.34 4.78
C LEU A 261 -36.39 13.05 4.03
N LYS A 262 -37.10 11.95 4.30
CA LYS A 262 -36.95 10.70 3.59
C LYS A 262 -37.31 10.81 2.11
N GLN A 263 -38.37 11.55 1.77
CA GLN A 263 -38.75 11.80 0.38
C GLN A 263 -37.66 12.60 -0.34
N GLU A 264 -37.11 13.66 0.27
CA GLU A 264 -35.99 14.44 -0.30
C GLU A 264 -34.77 13.54 -0.56
N ALA A 265 -34.41 12.69 0.43
CA ALA A 265 -33.32 11.71 0.26
C ALA A 265 -33.56 10.78 -0.94
N LEU A 266 -34.77 10.25 -1.09
CA LEU A 266 -35.11 9.33 -2.16
C LEU A 266 -35.17 10.03 -3.52
N CYS A 267 -35.72 11.24 -3.61
CA CYS A 267 -35.71 12.03 -4.85
C CYS A 267 -34.28 12.30 -5.33
N PHE A 268 -33.38 12.66 -4.40
CA PHE A 268 -31.97 12.84 -4.69
C PHE A 268 -31.32 11.55 -5.25
N VAL A 269 -31.62 10.40 -4.63
CA VAL A 269 -31.10 9.11 -5.11
C VAL A 269 -31.70 8.75 -6.48
N GLU A 270 -32.98 9.03 -6.74
CA GLU A 270 -33.63 8.75 -8.02
C GLU A 270 -32.97 9.52 -9.17
N GLU A 271 -32.56 10.77 -8.91
CA GLU A 271 -31.89 11.62 -9.90
C GLU A 271 -30.53 11.05 -10.33
N HIS A 272 -29.79 10.46 -9.40
CA HIS A 272 -28.43 9.92 -9.65
C HIS A 272 -28.42 8.41 -9.98
N TYR A 273 -29.32 7.65 -9.38
CA TYR A 273 -29.42 6.19 -9.45
C TYR A 273 -30.91 5.74 -9.48
N PRO A 274 -31.60 5.88 -10.63
CA PRO A 274 -33.03 5.54 -10.75
C PRO A 274 -33.37 4.11 -10.30
N GLU A 275 -32.51 3.14 -10.63
CA GLU A 275 -32.73 1.72 -10.30
C GLU A 275 -32.48 1.40 -8.82
N ALA A 276 -31.77 2.24 -8.07
CA ALA A 276 -31.34 1.93 -6.70
C ALA A 276 -32.52 1.85 -5.73
N ILE A 277 -33.56 2.66 -5.92
CA ILE A 277 -34.73 2.73 -5.04
C ILE A 277 -35.53 1.43 -5.06
N HIS A 278 -35.48 0.69 -6.16
CA HIS A 278 -36.16 -0.61 -6.31
C HIS A 278 -35.24 -1.79 -6.00
N THR A 279 -33.93 -1.56 -5.96
CA THR A 279 -32.92 -2.60 -5.75
C THR A 279 -32.59 -2.81 -4.27
N PHE A 280 -32.58 -1.73 -3.49
CA PHE A 280 -32.15 -1.76 -2.09
C PHE A 280 -33.33 -1.58 -1.12
N VAL A 281 -33.19 -2.15 0.08
CA VAL A 281 -34.21 -2.11 1.13
C VAL A 281 -33.74 -1.19 2.24
N ALA A 282 -34.65 -0.38 2.77
CA ALA A 282 -34.38 0.46 3.93
C ALA A 282 -33.91 -0.41 5.11
N GLU A 283 -32.77 -0.06 5.69
CA GLU A 283 -32.16 -0.77 6.80
C GLU A 283 -32.45 -0.06 8.13
N SER A 284 -32.07 1.21 8.23
CA SER A 284 -32.22 1.99 9.44
C SER A 284 -32.31 3.49 9.13
N VAL A 285 -32.91 4.22 10.07
CA VAL A 285 -32.86 5.68 10.13
C VAL A 285 -32.16 6.05 11.43
N LYS A 286 -31.05 6.79 11.34
CA LYS A 286 -30.30 7.25 12.51
C LYS A 286 -30.41 8.76 12.63
N GLU A 287 -30.78 9.26 13.80
CA GLU A 287 -30.74 10.69 14.12
C GLU A 287 -29.42 11.00 14.81
N GLN A 288 -28.65 11.92 14.23
CA GLN A 288 -27.38 12.40 14.78
C GLN A 288 -27.43 13.92 14.89
N GLY A 289 -27.87 14.41 16.04
CA GLY A 289 -28.01 15.85 16.31
C GLY A 289 -29.03 16.52 15.40
N ALA A 290 -28.55 17.25 14.39
CA ALA A 290 -29.40 17.97 13.41
C ALA A 290 -29.51 17.26 12.05
N VAL A 291 -29.01 16.03 11.94
CA VAL A 291 -28.91 15.29 10.68
C VAL A 291 -29.62 13.95 10.81
N TYR A 292 -30.36 13.58 9.77
CA TYR A 292 -31.01 12.28 9.63
C TYR A 292 -30.28 11.46 8.57
N CYS A 293 -29.80 10.28 8.96
CA CYS A 293 -29.14 9.34 8.07
C CYS A 293 -30.12 8.25 7.64
N PHE A 294 -30.36 8.13 6.34
CA PHE A 294 -31.18 7.09 5.72
C PHE A 294 -30.26 6.06 5.02
N SER A 295 -30.23 4.83 5.53
CA SER A 295 -29.43 3.73 4.97
C SER A 295 -30.32 2.73 4.21
N TYR A 296 -29.91 2.38 3.00
CA TYR A 296 -30.53 1.37 2.16
C TYR A 296 -29.47 0.36 1.73
N VAL A 297 -29.75 -0.93 1.91
CA VAL A 297 -28.78 -2.01 1.69
C VAL A 297 -29.37 -3.12 0.83
N GLN A 298 -28.50 -3.91 0.21
CA GLN A 298 -28.90 -5.16 -0.41
C GLN A 298 -29.12 -6.21 0.69
N LYS A 299 -30.08 -7.12 0.49
CA LYS A 299 -30.32 -8.24 1.40
C LYS A 299 -30.06 -9.58 0.70
N ALA A 300 -29.50 -10.52 1.45
CA ALA A 300 -29.40 -11.92 1.08
C ALA A 300 -29.81 -12.77 2.30
N MET A 301 -30.67 -13.77 2.09
CA MET A 301 -31.29 -14.55 3.18
C MET A 301 -31.93 -13.67 4.26
N ASP A 302 -32.63 -12.61 3.83
CA ASP A 302 -33.27 -11.58 4.69
C ASP A 302 -32.33 -10.78 5.61
N LEU A 303 -31.02 -11.03 5.54
CA LEU A 303 -29.99 -10.31 6.28
C LEU A 303 -29.34 -9.22 5.39
N PRO A 304 -28.96 -8.07 5.97
CA PRO A 304 -28.30 -6.99 5.23
C PRO A 304 -26.87 -7.40 4.82
N LEU A 305 -26.48 -7.04 3.59
CA LEU A 305 -25.11 -7.15 3.11
C LEU A 305 -24.39 -5.81 3.42
N PRO A 306 -23.36 -5.80 4.30
CA PRO A 306 -22.68 -4.56 4.66
C PRO A 306 -21.97 -3.96 3.44
N MET A 307 -21.78 -2.63 3.44
CA MET A 307 -21.14 -1.92 2.33
C MET A 307 -21.81 -2.19 0.97
N THR A 308 -23.14 -2.28 0.94
CA THR A 308 -23.96 -2.30 -0.27
C THR A 308 -25.02 -1.21 -0.20
N GLY A 309 -25.64 -0.91 -1.33
CA GLY A 309 -26.70 0.09 -1.45
C GLY A 309 -26.18 1.51 -1.38
N PHE A 310 -26.80 2.35 -0.55
CA PHE A 310 -26.48 3.76 -0.43
C PHE A 310 -26.88 4.34 0.93
N MET A 311 -26.29 5.47 1.26
CA MET A 311 -26.58 6.25 2.45
C MET A 311 -26.78 7.71 2.05
N VAL A 312 -27.80 8.36 2.63
CA VAL A 312 -28.05 9.81 2.48
C VAL A 312 -28.21 10.43 3.86
N ASN A 313 -27.45 11.49 4.13
CA ASN A 313 -27.61 12.35 5.28
C ASN A 313 -28.34 13.62 4.87
N VAL A 314 -29.46 13.90 5.54
CA VAL A 314 -30.32 15.04 5.26
C VAL A 314 -30.43 15.90 6.51
N GLU A 315 -30.24 17.21 6.34
CA GLU A 315 -30.42 18.17 7.42
C GLU A 315 -31.91 18.42 7.70
N ARG A 316 -32.21 19.10 8.80
CA ARG A 316 -33.60 19.36 9.24
C ARG A 316 -34.43 20.16 8.24
N ASP A 317 -33.80 20.94 7.38
CA ASP A 317 -34.45 21.75 6.35
C ASP A 317 -34.69 20.99 5.02
N GLY A 318 -34.25 19.74 4.93
CA GLY A 318 -34.35 18.90 3.72
C GLY A 318 -33.13 18.95 2.81
N SER A 319 -32.12 19.77 3.12
CA SER A 319 -30.88 19.81 2.33
C SER A 319 -30.04 18.55 2.50
N ILE A 320 -29.41 18.10 1.41
CA ILE A 320 -28.51 16.95 1.42
C ILE A 320 -27.16 17.39 1.99
N GLN A 321 -26.76 16.79 3.11
CA GLN A 321 -25.47 17.01 3.75
C GLN A 321 -24.42 16.04 3.21
N ALA A 322 -24.77 14.76 3.10
CA ALA A 322 -23.85 13.74 2.59
C ALA A 322 -24.58 12.65 1.83
N PHE A 323 -23.88 12.02 0.90
CA PHE A 323 -24.35 10.88 0.14
C PHE A 323 -23.19 9.95 -0.18
N ARG A 324 -23.42 8.64 -0.08
CA ARG A 324 -22.47 7.64 -0.54
C ARG A 324 -23.19 6.48 -1.21
N TYR A 325 -22.72 6.08 -2.38
CA TYR A 325 -23.20 4.91 -3.11
C TYR A 325 -22.20 3.76 -3.04
N TYR A 326 -22.61 2.64 -2.47
CA TYR A 326 -21.79 1.44 -2.33
C TYR A 326 -22.02 0.40 -3.43
N GLY A 327 -23.16 0.46 -4.13
CA GLY A 327 -23.50 -0.48 -5.20
C GLY A 327 -24.00 -1.84 -4.72
N CYS A 328 -24.05 -2.80 -5.63
CA CYS A 328 -24.48 -4.16 -5.33
C CYS A 328 -23.28 -5.05 -4.99
N ALA A 329 -23.52 -6.07 -4.18
CA ALA A 329 -22.56 -7.16 -4.02
C ALA A 329 -22.37 -7.89 -5.36
N GLU A 330 -21.12 -8.01 -5.81
CA GLU A 330 -20.77 -8.70 -7.05
C GLU A 330 -20.89 -10.22 -6.90
N ARG A 331 -20.47 -10.75 -5.73
CA ARG A 331 -20.47 -12.18 -5.44
C ARG A 331 -20.92 -12.45 -4.01
N VAL A 332 -22.02 -13.21 -3.86
CA VAL A 332 -22.56 -13.63 -2.57
C VAL A 332 -22.56 -15.15 -2.51
N ILE A 333 -21.76 -15.72 -1.60
CA ILE A 333 -21.62 -17.16 -1.42
C ILE A 333 -22.65 -17.60 -0.38
N GLN A 334 -23.81 -18.06 -0.86
CA GLN A 334 -24.87 -18.54 0.03
C GLN A 334 -24.60 -19.97 0.52
N PRO A 335 -24.65 -20.21 1.84
CA PRO A 335 -24.43 -21.54 2.41
C PRO A 335 -25.56 -22.48 2.01
N GLN A 336 -25.25 -23.73 1.67
CA GLN A 336 -26.26 -24.76 1.38
C GLN A 336 -26.93 -25.26 2.64
N VAL A 337 -26.17 -25.38 3.74
CA VAL A 337 -26.65 -25.85 5.05
C VAL A 337 -25.97 -25.02 6.14
N LEU A 338 -26.78 -24.42 7.02
CA LEU A 338 -26.28 -23.70 8.19
C LEU A 338 -25.80 -24.69 9.26
N ALA A 339 -24.67 -24.37 9.88
CA ALA A 339 -24.20 -25.06 11.07
C ALA A 339 -25.21 -24.90 12.23
N ASP A 340 -25.26 -25.90 13.12
CA ASP A 340 -26.04 -25.77 14.36
C ASP A 340 -25.41 -24.69 15.24
N LYS A 341 -26.20 -23.66 15.59
CA LYS A 341 -25.74 -22.50 16.35
C LYS A 341 -25.15 -22.88 17.72
N GLU A 342 -25.72 -23.86 18.41
CA GLU A 342 -25.25 -24.27 19.73
C GLU A 342 -23.91 -25.01 19.63
N GLU A 343 -23.73 -25.84 18.59
CA GLU A 343 -22.45 -26.48 18.32
C GLU A 343 -21.36 -25.45 17.95
N VAL A 344 -21.69 -24.44 17.13
CA VAL A 344 -20.75 -23.33 16.83
C VAL A 344 -20.41 -22.55 18.10
N LYS A 345 -21.40 -22.23 18.93
CA LYS A 345 -21.19 -21.54 20.21
C LYS A 345 -20.29 -22.33 21.15
N LYS A 346 -20.45 -23.65 21.21
CA LYS A 346 -19.58 -24.52 21.99
C LYS A 346 -18.13 -24.47 21.47
N GLN A 347 -17.93 -24.59 20.16
CA GLN A 347 -16.60 -24.52 19.55
C GLN A 347 -15.94 -23.15 19.74
N TYR A 348 -16.74 -22.07 19.68
CA TYR A 348 -16.31 -20.73 20.00
C TYR A 348 -15.74 -20.65 21.41
N LEU A 349 -16.48 -21.16 22.40
CA LEU A 349 -16.08 -21.13 23.80
C LEU A 349 -14.86 -22.03 24.09
N GLU A 350 -14.69 -23.14 23.36
CA GLU A 350 -13.52 -24.02 23.50
C GLU A 350 -12.20 -23.35 23.05
N GLN A 351 -12.27 -22.41 22.11
CA GLN A 351 -11.11 -21.69 21.58
C GLN A 351 -10.95 -20.28 22.17
N LEU A 352 -11.88 -19.84 23.02
CA LEU A 352 -11.89 -18.48 23.55
C LEU A 352 -10.72 -18.26 24.51
N GLU A 353 -9.83 -17.35 24.13
CA GLU A 353 -8.76 -16.91 25.00
C GLU A 353 -9.23 -15.77 25.91
N ILE A 354 -8.98 -15.93 27.21
CA ILE A 354 -9.17 -14.89 28.20
C ILE A 354 -7.80 -14.49 28.73
N THR A 355 -7.49 -13.20 28.58
CA THR A 355 -6.26 -12.60 29.05
C THR A 355 -6.56 -11.58 30.13
N LEU A 356 -5.84 -11.66 31.24
CA LEU A 356 -5.86 -10.61 32.25
C LEU A 356 -4.97 -9.46 31.76
N THR A 357 -5.53 -8.25 31.67
CA THR A 357 -4.85 -7.05 31.17
C THR A 357 -5.27 -5.83 31.97
N ILE A 358 -4.62 -4.71 31.73
CA ILE A 358 -4.96 -3.42 32.34
C ILE A 358 -5.33 -2.45 31.22
N GLU A 359 -6.44 -1.71 31.40
CA GLU A 359 -7.03 -0.82 30.39
C GLU A 359 -7.57 0.45 31.04
N ARG A 360 -7.57 1.58 30.32
CA ARG A 360 -8.22 2.82 30.73
C ARG A 360 -9.63 2.86 30.16
N ILE A 361 -10.64 2.90 31.03
CA ILE A 361 -12.04 2.87 30.63
C ILE A 361 -12.51 4.31 30.39
N ILE A 362 -12.36 4.78 29.15
CA ILE A 362 -12.73 6.14 28.72
C ILE A 362 -14.17 6.22 28.20
N GLU A 363 -14.82 7.36 28.44
CA GLU A 363 -16.24 7.58 28.13
C GLU A 363 -16.52 7.59 26.63
N GLU A 364 -15.54 7.93 25.80
CA GLU A 364 -15.68 7.95 24.35
C GLU A 364 -15.91 6.55 23.76
N ILE A 365 -15.40 5.51 24.41
CA ILE A 365 -15.40 4.14 23.90
C ILE A 365 -16.38 3.24 24.66
N TYR A 366 -16.43 3.35 25.99
CA TYR A 366 -17.12 2.38 26.84
C TYR A 366 -18.37 2.97 27.50
N GLU A 367 -19.37 2.11 27.69
CA GLU A 367 -20.49 2.40 28.59
C GLU A 367 -20.01 2.35 30.05
N LEU A 368 -20.61 3.16 30.93
CA LEU A 368 -20.29 3.23 32.37
C LEU A 368 -18.81 3.55 32.68
N ALA A 369 -18.16 4.31 31.80
CA ALA A 369 -16.78 4.74 31.98
C ALA A 369 -16.61 5.71 33.16
N ASP A 370 -15.50 5.56 33.88
CA ASP A 370 -15.07 6.46 34.96
C ASP A 370 -13.74 7.18 34.66
N GLY A 371 -13.16 6.95 33.48
CA GLY A 371 -11.90 7.52 33.03
C GLY A 371 -10.65 6.93 33.68
N ASN A 372 -10.81 5.97 34.59
CA ASN A 372 -9.72 5.38 35.38
C ASN A 372 -9.14 4.14 34.71
N VAL A 373 -8.03 3.67 35.27
CA VAL A 373 -7.34 2.45 34.86
C VAL A 373 -7.84 1.29 35.70
N HIS A 374 -8.26 0.21 35.04
CA HIS A 374 -8.84 -0.98 35.68
C HIS A 374 -8.09 -2.24 35.30
N LEU A 375 -8.10 -3.23 36.20
CA LEU A 375 -7.67 -4.58 35.91
C LEU A 375 -8.87 -5.33 35.31
N VAL A 376 -8.71 -5.86 34.10
CA VAL A 376 -9.83 -6.43 33.35
C VAL A 376 -9.49 -7.77 32.72
N TYR A 377 -10.48 -8.63 32.60
CA TYR A 377 -10.43 -9.79 31.73
C TYR A 377 -10.85 -9.39 30.32
N GLU A 378 -9.93 -9.49 29.38
CA GLU A 378 -10.17 -9.33 27.95
C GLU A 378 -10.43 -10.69 27.30
N PHE A 379 -11.48 -10.72 26.49
CA PHE A 379 -11.88 -11.89 25.70
C PHE A 379 -11.38 -11.65 24.28
N ALA A 380 -10.35 -12.39 23.87
CA ALA A 380 -9.79 -12.23 22.53
C ALA A 380 -10.87 -12.58 21.51
N PRO A 381 -11.19 -11.70 20.54
CA PRO A 381 -12.15 -12.04 19.53
C PRO A 381 -11.56 -13.14 18.66
N LEU A 382 -12.16 -14.33 18.71
CA LEU A 382 -12.02 -15.26 17.59
C LEU A 382 -12.71 -14.59 16.40
N SER A 383 -12.04 -14.63 15.23
CA SER A 383 -12.63 -14.19 13.97
C SER A 383 -14.00 -14.83 13.76
N ALA A 384 -14.85 -14.16 13.00
CA ALA A 384 -16.19 -14.62 12.66
C ALA A 384 -16.16 -16.03 12.03
N TYR A 385 -17.19 -16.83 12.31
CA TYR A 385 -17.23 -18.26 12.01
C TYR A 385 -18.05 -18.51 10.75
N PRO A 386 -17.51 -19.12 9.67
CA PRO A 386 -18.31 -19.42 8.49
C PRO A 386 -19.59 -20.20 8.85
N ALA A 387 -20.73 -19.73 8.36
CA ALA A 387 -22.03 -20.30 8.68
C ALA A 387 -22.26 -21.67 8.03
N GLU A 388 -21.49 -22.01 6.98
CA GLU A 388 -21.50 -23.32 6.33
C GLU A 388 -20.43 -24.24 6.95
N GLN A 389 -20.84 -25.41 7.44
CA GLN A 389 -19.93 -26.35 8.11
C GLN A 389 -18.75 -26.78 7.21
N LYS A 390 -17.55 -26.31 7.55
CA LYS A 390 -16.34 -27.11 7.53
C LYS A 390 -15.78 -27.14 8.96
N LYS A 391 -15.18 -28.27 9.34
CA LYS A 391 -14.43 -28.42 10.59
C LYS A 391 -13.61 -27.15 10.80
N LEU A 392 -13.61 -26.55 12.01
CA LEU A 392 -12.76 -25.37 12.24
C LEU A 392 -11.39 -25.69 11.68
N GLU A 393 -11.01 -25.01 10.60
CA GLU A 393 -9.62 -24.80 10.35
C GLU A 393 -9.23 -23.98 11.57
N THR A 394 -8.48 -24.61 12.47
CA THR A 394 -7.78 -23.87 13.51
C THR A 394 -7.06 -22.80 12.73
N ARG A 395 -7.57 -21.56 12.77
CA ARG A 395 -6.67 -20.46 12.49
C ARG A 395 -5.68 -20.62 13.62
N VAL A 396 -4.50 -21.13 13.25
CA VAL A 396 -3.29 -20.58 13.81
C VAL A 396 -3.55 -19.09 13.65
N CYS A 397 -4.06 -18.41 14.70
CA CYS A 397 -3.63 -17.04 14.90
C CYS A 397 -2.15 -17.16 14.63
N GLU A 398 -1.65 -16.62 13.50
CA GLU A 398 -0.22 -16.57 13.21
C GLU A 398 0.40 -16.41 14.55
N GLU A 399 1.07 -17.49 15.00
CA GLU A 399 1.15 -17.83 16.41
C GLU A 399 1.23 -16.52 17.16
N ALA A 400 0.30 -16.27 18.10
CA ALA A 400 0.71 -15.45 19.21
C ALA A 400 1.82 -16.28 19.90
N GLU A 401 2.94 -16.50 19.19
CA GLU A 401 4.26 -16.78 19.69
C GLU A 401 4.33 -15.76 20.78
N THR A 402 4.19 -16.26 22.00
CA THR A 402 4.16 -15.46 23.20
C THR A 402 5.31 -14.49 23.07
N ASP A 403 5.02 -13.23 22.74
CA ASP A 403 6.04 -12.23 22.44
C ASP A 403 7.09 -12.35 23.54
N GLU A 404 8.26 -12.86 23.22
CA GLU A 404 9.25 -13.11 24.24
C GLU A 404 9.76 -11.74 24.70
N TYR A 405 9.30 -11.33 25.88
CA TYR A 405 9.61 -10.01 26.41
C TYR A 405 10.88 -10.04 27.26
N MET A 406 11.87 -9.27 26.85
CA MET A 406 13.13 -9.17 27.59
C MET A 406 13.05 -8.05 28.66
N PRO A 407 13.48 -8.32 29.90
CA PRO A 407 13.61 -7.27 30.91
C PRO A 407 14.67 -6.25 30.48
N LEU A 408 14.39 -4.97 30.73
CA LEU A 408 15.37 -3.92 30.47
C LEU A 408 16.43 -3.88 31.58
N PRO A 409 17.72 -3.74 31.24
CA PRO A 409 18.76 -3.55 32.26
C PRO A 409 18.56 -2.18 32.94
N PRO A 410 18.81 -2.06 34.26
CA PRO A 410 18.80 -0.77 34.93
C PRO A 410 19.93 0.11 34.39
N MET A 411 19.67 1.40 34.23
CA MET A 411 20.63 2.36 33.68
C MET A 411 21.13 3.30 34.79
N ALA A 412 22.44 3.59 34.82
CA ALA A 412 23.00 4.48 35.83
C ALA A 412 22.53 5.93 35.61
N ALA A 413 22.30 6.68 36.68
CA ALA A 413 21.86 8.08 36.59
C ALA A 413 22.85 9.00 35.85
N SER A 414 24.12 8.59 35.70
CA SER A 414 25.13 9.28 34.89
C SER A 414 24.98 9.04 33.38
N GLU A 415 24.28 7.97 32.98
CA GLU A 415 23.99 7.62 31.59
C GLU A 415 22.63 8.15 31.13
N ILE A 416 21.78 8.56 32.08
CA ILE A 416 20.53 9.28 31.85
C ILE A 416 20.88 10.76 31.74
N ALA A 417 20.50 11.43 30.66
CA ALA A 417 20.74 12.86 30.53
C ALA A 417 20.05 13.61 31.68
N GLN A 418 20.83 14.22 32.57
CA GLN A 418 20.31 15.10 33.63
C GLN A 418 19.76 16.37 32.98
N ARG A 419 18.49 16.38 32.59
CA ARG A 419 17.81 17.57 32.09
C ARG A 419 16.69 17.93 33.06
N GLU A 420 16.92 18.97 33.87
CA GLU A 420 15.94 19.52 34.83
C GLU A 420 14.66 20.03 34.12
N SER A 421 14.75 20.34 32.84
CA SER A 421 13.62 20.46 31.92
C SER A 421 14.01 19.84 30.58
N VAL A 422 13.16 18.96 30.08
CA VAL A 422 13.41 18.29 28.82
C VAL A 422 12.81 19.15 27.71
N ASP A 423 13.61 20.07 27.15
CA ASP A 423 13.21 20.83 25.97
C ASP A 423 12.86 19.86 24.83
N VAL A 424 11.58 19.86 24.44
CA VAL A 424 11.04 18.99 23.39
C VAL A 424 11.79 19.21 22.07
N GLY A 425 12.19 20.45 21.76
CA GLY A 425 12.96 20.74 20.56
C GLY A 425 14.31 20.05 20.56
N ALA A 426 15.04 20.14 21.67
CA ALA A 426 16.31 19.43 21.84
C ALA A 426 16.16 17.90 21.89
N LEU A 427 15.02 17.34 22.29
CA LEU A 427 14.78 15.89 22.25
C LEU A 427 14.59 15.35 20.84
N ILE A 428 13.79 16.04 20.04
CA ILE A 428 13.42 15.58 18.71
C ILE A 428 14.47 15.95 17.66
N GLY A 429 15.49 16.72 18.06
CA GLY A 429 16.60 17.14 17.20
C GLY A 429 16.29 18.36 16.34
N LEU A 430 15.40 19.25 16.80
CA LEU A 430 15.11 20.51 16.11
C LEU A 430 16.33 21.44 16.11
N THR A 431 16.55 22.09 14.98
CA THR A 431 17.57 23.13 14.80
C THR A 431 16.93 24.43 14.32
N SER A 432 17.72 25.50 14.21
CA SER A 432 17.27 26.79 13.65
C SER A 432 16.86 26.71 12.17
N ALA A 433 17.08 25.59 11.50
CA ALA A 433 16.65 25.36 10.12
C ALA A 433 15.12 25.15 9.99
N TYR A 434 14.42 24.95 11.10
CA TYR A 434 12.98 24.72 11.14
C TYR A 434 12.27 25.85 11.86
N ARG A 435 11.06 26.16 11.40
CA ARG A 435 10.16 27.12 12.06
C ARG A 435 8.85 26.44 12.42
N LYS A 436 8.30 26.82 13.57
CA LYS A 436 6.96 26.38 13.99
C LYS A 436 5.93 27.03 13.06
N ILE A 437 5.10 26.21 12.42
CA ILE A 437 4.05 26.67 11.50
C ILE A 437 2.64 26.47 12.06
N ARG A 438 2.47 25.55 13.01
CA ARG A 438 1.17 25.26 13.63
C ARG A 438 1.34 24.80 15.07
N GLU A 439 0.40 25.21 15.91
CA GLU A 439 0.20 24.73 17.28
C GLU A 439 -1.31 24.65 17.52
N SER A 440 -1.79 23.50 17.97
CA SER A 440 -3.22 23.20 18.09
C SER A 440 -3.49 22.50 19.42
N ASP A 441 -4.56 22.93 20.09
CA ASP A 441 -5.08 22.30 21.31
C ASP A 441 -5.91 21.07 20.92
N LEU A 442 -5.52 19.89 21.41
CA LEU A 442 -6.15 18.60 21.12
C LEU A 442 -6.72 17.97 22.41
N GLY A 443 -7.19 18.80 23.34
CA GLY A 443 -7.73 18.36 24.63
C GLY A 443 -6.64 18.16 25.68
N GLU A 444 -6.30 16.90 25.98
CA GLU A 444 -5.23 16.55 26.94
C GLU A 444 -3.81 16.85 26.38
N THR A 445 -3.69 17.08 25.07
CA THR A 445 -2.40 17.29 24.39
C THR A 445 -2.37 18.54 23.51
N ILE A 446 -1.17 19.02 23.23
CA ILE A 446 -0.89 20.09 22.27
C ILE A 446 -0.15 19.46 21.08
N GLY A 447 -0.73 19.59 19.89
CA GLY A 447 -0.09 19.20 18.63
C GLY A 447 0.72 20.35 18.06
N ILE A 448 1.99 20.10 17.75
CA ILE A 448 2.92 21.12 17.21
C ILE A 448 3.53 20.63 15.90
N VAL A 449 3.59 21.52 14.90
CA VAL A 449 4.18 21.23 13.58
C VAL A 449 5.26 22.25 13.26
N TRP A 450 6.44 21.76 12.91
CA TRP A 450 7.53 22.56 12.37
C TRP A 450 7.82 22.18 10.92
N ARG A 451 8.32 23.13 10.13
CA ARG A 451 8.70 22.93 8.72
C ARG A 451 10.08 23.53 8.45
N ALA A 452 10.85 22.89 7.57
CA ALA A 452 12.11 23.42 7.08
C ALA A 452 11.91 24.79 6.40
N ASN A 453 12.90 25.68 6.51
CA ASN A 453 12.83 27.04 5.95
C ASN A 453 12.96 27.07 4.41
N GLU A 454 13.58 26.05 3.81
CA GLU A 454 13.68 25.88 2.36
C GLU A 454 12.54 24.98 1.89
N THR A 455 11.58 25.52 1.15
CA THR A 455 10.50 24.73 0.54
C THR A 455 10.62 24.77 -0.98
N SER A 456 10.57 23.58 -1.58
CA SER A 456 10.41 23.37 -3.02
C SER A 456 9.02 23.83 -3.50
N GLU A 457 8.90 24.00 -4.82
CA GLU A 457 7.72 24.53 -5.52
C GLU A 457 6.40 23.88 -5.12
N MET A 458 5.32 24.67 -5.25
CA MET A 458 3.93 24.26 -5.00
C MET A 458 3.60 23.03 -5.86
N PRO A 459 3.31 21.87 -5.24
CA PRO A 459 2.91 20.68 -5.98
C PRO A 459 1.51 20.86 -6.57
N ASP A 460 1.08 19.94 -7.43
CA ASP A 460 -0.25 19.99 -8.05
C ASP A 460 -1.40 19.87 -7.00
N ARG A 461 -2.67 19.89 -7.44
CA ARG A 461 -3.83 19.78 -6.54
C ARG A 461 -4.27 18.34 -6.25
N SER A 462 -3.45 17.33 -6.57
CA SER A 462 -3.80 15.93 -6.28
C SER A 462 -3.88 15.67 -4.78
N ILE A 463 -4.54 14.58 -4.37
CA ILE A 463 -4.62 14.19 -2.96
C ILE A 463 -3.22 13.88 -2.41
N ASN A 464 -2.36 13.29 -3.25
CA ASN A 464 -0.97 12.99 -2.90
C ASN A 464 -0.20 14.27 -2.62
N SER A 465 -0.34 15.28 -3.48
CA SER A 465 0.27 16.60 -3.26
C SER A 465 -0.29 17.30 -2.03
N PHE A 466 -1.58 17.18 -1.75
CA PHE A 466 -2.20 17.70 -0.53
C PHE A 466 -1.60 17.07 0.74
N PHE A 467 -1.42 15.74 0.76
CA PHE A 467 -0.78 15.05 1.87
C PHE A 467 0.70 15.44 1.97
N LYS A 468 1.41 15.45 0.84
CA LYS A 468 2.82 15.81 0.74
C LYS A 468 3.08 17.23 1.24
N GLU A 469 2.26 18.22 0.87
CA GLU A 469 2.36 19.58 1.41
C GLU A 469 2.22 19.61 2.94
N ARG A 470 1.42 18.71 3.53
CA ARG A 470 1.18 18.65 4.98
C ARG A 470 2.20 17.82 5.74
N THR A 471 2.94 16.96 5.07
CA THR A 471 3.90 16.03 5.70
C THR A 471 5.32 16.35 5.32
N GLU A 472 5.64 16.54 4.04
CA GLU A 472 7.00 16.67 3.56
C GLU A 472 7.77 17.82 4.23
N ASN A 473 9.01 17.53 4.63
CA ASN A 473 9.90 18.46 5.32
C ASN A 473 9.30 19.03 6.61
N THR A 474 8.40 18.27 7.25
CA THR A 474 7.84 18.61 8.55
C THR A 474 8.26 17.63 9.64
N VAL A 475 8.27 18.13 10.86
CA VAL A 475 8.25 17.30 12.07
C VAL A 475 7.00 17.66 12.85
N LYS A 476 6.30 16.62 13.31
CA LYS A 476 5.06 16.76 14.09
C LYS A 476 5.29 16.14 15.45
N ALA A 477 4.91 16.83 16.51
CA ALA A 477 4.99 16.31 17.87
C ALA A 477 3.67 16.53 18.61
N MET A 478 3.34 15.64 19.52
CA MET A 478 2.29 15.81 20.52
C MET A 478 2.91 15.88 21.91
N VAL A 479 2.49 16.88 22.67
CA VAL A 479 3.00 17.14 24.02
C VAL A 479 1.82 17.17 24.99
N ASP A 480 1.96 16.50 26.12
CA ASP A 480 0.97 16.51 27.20
C ASP A 480 0.82 17.93 27.79
N LYS A 481 -0.41 18.41 27.90
CA LYS A 481 -0.70 19.81 28.25
C LYS A 481 -0.38 20.13 29.71
N GLU A 482 -0.57 19.18 30.61
CA GLU A 482 -0.37 19.37 32.05
C GLU A 482 1.09 19.18 32.45
N THR A 483 1.73 18.15 31.91
CA THR A 483 3.09 17.77 32.28
C THR A 483 4.16 18.39 31.38
N GLY A 484 3.78 18.90 30.20
CA GLY A 484 4.71 19.41 29.19
C GLY A 484 5.56 18.31 28.54
N ARG A 485 5.21 17.04 28.74
CA ARG A 485 6.02 15.89 28.34
C ARG A 485 5.71 15.44 26.92
N LEU A 486 6.72 15.01 26.19
CA LEU A 486 6.59 14.48 24.84
C LEU A 486 5.78 13.17 24.85
N ARG A 487 4.63 13.15 24.16
CA ARG A 487 3.77 11.96 23.95
C ARG A 487 4.13 11.23 22.67
N SER A 488 4.39 11.95 21.58
CA SER A 488 4.87 11.36 20.33
C SER A 488 5.53 12.40 19.44
N PHE A 489 6.35 11.94 18.49
CA PHE A 489 6.73 12.73 17.32
C PHE A 489 7.08 11.86 16.13
N ILE A 490 7.05 12.46 14.95
CA ILE A 490 7.44 11.82 13.69
C ILE A 490 8.07 12.86 12.75
N TRP A 491 9.18 12.47 12.12
CA TRP A 491 9.84 13.19 11.04
C TRP A 491 9.30 12.71 9.68
N PHE A 492 8.93 13.66 8.83
CA PHE A 492 8.48 13.41 7.45
C PHE A 492 9.49 14.00 6.45
N GLU A 493 10.77 13.80 6.73
CA GLU A 493 11.90 14.25 5.93
C GLU A 493 12.89 13.09 5.81
N GLU A 494 13.41 12.84 4.61
CA GLU A 494 14.44 11.83 4.41
C GLU A 494 15.78 12.37 4.92
N ARG A 495 16.22 11.85 6.07
CA ARG A 495 17.43 12.33 6.75
C ARG A 495 18.57 11.34 6.59
N LYS A 496 19.08 11.14 5.38
CA LYS A 496 20.23 10.25 5.18
C LYS A 496 21.52 10.82 5.77
N GLY A 497 22.33 9.94 6.35
CA GLY A 497 23.68 10.25 6.83
C GLY A 497 24.72 9.26 6.31
N GLU A 498 25.93 9.33 6.86
CA GLU A 498 27.08 8.51 6.44
C GLU A 498 27.39 7.36 7.41
N LEU A 499 26.63 7.22 8.51
CA LEU A 499 26.82 6.14 9.48
C LEU A 499 26.25 4.82 8.95
N SER A 500 26.62 3.72 9.60
CA SER A 500 26.01 2.41 9.44
C SER A 500 26.00 1.77 10.81
N LEU A 501 25.04 2.17 11.64
CA LEU A 501 24.92 1.71 13.02
C LEU A 501 24.39 0.28 13.06
N SER A 502 25.00 -0.53 13.92
CA SER A 502 24.48 -1.86 14.27
C SER A 502 23.20 -1.77 15.11
N ASP A 503 22.41 -2.84 15.11
CA ASP A 503 21.19 -2.91 15.93
C ASP A 503 21.50 -2.77 17.43
N GLU A 504 22.67 -3.22 17.90
CA GLU A 504 23.10 -3.03 19.29
C GLU A 504 23.34 -1.54 19.64
N GLU A 505 23.95 -0.78 18.73
CA GLU A 505 24.18 0.66 18.90
C GLU A 505 22.85 1.44 18.86
N CYS A 506 21.97 1.08 17.93
CA CYS A 506 20.62 1.64 17.86
C CYS A 506 19.82 1.30 19.12
N ARG A 507 19.86 0.04 19.59
CA ARG A 507 19.19 -0.38 20.83
C ARG A 507 19.65 0.42 22.03
N LYS A 508 20.96 0.69 22.15
CA LYS A 508 21.51 1.54 23.22
C LYS A 508 20.95 2.96 23.17
N LYS A 509 20.83 3.55 21.97
CA LYS A 509 20.21 4.87 21.76
C LYS A 509 18.73 4.86 22.13
N ALA A 510 17.98 3.82 21.75
CA ALA A 510 16.57 3.66 22.11
C ALA A 510 16.41 3.58 23.63
N PHE A 511 17.26 2.82 24.32
CA PHE A 511 17.23 2.74 25.78
C PHE A 511 17.54 4.10 26.40
N GLN A 512 18.59 4.79 25.97
CA GLN A 512 18.93 6.12 26.51
C GLN A 512 17.77 7.11 26.37
N PHE A 513 17.08 7.10 25.22
CA PHE A 513 15.91 7.94 25.01
C PHE A 513 14.73 7.55 25.90
N LEU A 514 14.41 6.26 25.96
CA LEU A 514 13.35 5.75 26.84
C LEU A 514 13.62 6.12 28.30
N TYR A 515 14.85 5.95 28.79
CA TYR A 515 15.23 6.30 30.17
C TYR A 515 15.27 7.81 30.43
N THR A 516 15.53 8.63 29.42
CA THR A 516 15.43 10.09 29.52
C THR A 516 13.99 10.51 29.75
N LEU A 517 13.05 9.86 29.07
CA LEU A 517 11.62 10.11 29.28
C LEU A 517 11.15 9.47 30.58
N PHE A 518 11.47 8.21 30.83
CA PHE A 518 11.02 7.38 31.96
C PHE A 518 12.23 6.92 32.78
N PRO A 519 12.67 7.67 33.81
CA PRO A 519 13.89 7.33 34.57
C PRO A 519 13.89 5.94 35.21
N GLN A 520 12.72 5.35 35.44
CA GLN A 520 12.54 3.99 35.97
C GLN A 520 12.02 3.01 34.89
N ALA A 521 12.42 3.18 33.62
CA ALA A 521 11.85 2.38 32.54
C ALA A 521 11.93 0.86 32.77
N HIS A 522 12.99 0.33 33.38
CA HIS A 522 13.12 -1.11 33.69
C HIS A 522 12.01 -1.67 34.60
N THR A 523 11.39 -0.86 35.46
CA THR A 523 10.35 -1.38 36.36
C THR A 523 9.06 -1.68 35.60
N PHE A 524 8.78 -0.89 34.56
CA PHE A 524 7.49 -0.93 33.86
C PHE A 524 7.57 -1.46 32.43
N PHE A 525 8.69 -1.30 31.73
CA PHE A 525 8.79 -1.67 30.31
C PHE A 525 9.56 -2.97 30.08
N ARG A 526 9.18 -3.69 29.02
CA ARG A 526 9.89 -4.86 28.50
C ARG A 526 10.10 -4.71 27.00
N LEU A 527 11.26 -5.11 26.49
CA LEU A 527 11.56 -5.07 25.06
C LEU A 527 10.90 -6.27 24.36
N SER A 528 10.19 -6.04 23.25
CA SER A 528 9.67 -7.13 22.41
C SER A 528 10.77 -7.70 21.52
N LYS A 529 10.94 -9.03 21.50
CA LYS A 529 11.87 -9.72 20.58
C LYS A 529 11.42 -9.69 19.12
N ARG A 530 10.11 -9.63 18.87
CA ARG A 530 9.52 -9.66 17.52
C ARG A 530 9.98 -8.49 16.64
N ALA A 531 10.50 -7.41 17.24
CA ALA A 531 11.11 -6.29 16.52
C ALA A 531 12.43 -6.64 15.78
N GLU A 532 13.01 -7.82 15.99
CA GLU A 532 14.14 -8.31 15.19
C GLU A 532 13.70 -9.18 13.98
N GLU A 533 12.46 -9.70 13.94
CA GLU A 533 12.06 -10.75 12.98
C GLU A 533 10.80 -10.45 12.13
N ALA A 534 9.97 -9.45 12.48
CA ALA A 534 8.62 -9.31 11.91
C ALA A 534 8.46 -8.48 10.63
N TYR A 535 9.52 -8.31 9.83
CA TYR A 535 9.43 -7.55 8.58
C TYR A 535 10.30 -8.15 7.45
N GLU A 536 10.34 -9.47 7.33
CA GLU A 536 10.91 -10.10 6.13
C GLU A 536 9.96 -10.08 4.91
N GLU A 537 8.73 -9.59 5.07
CA GLU A 537 7.79 -9.46 3.96
C GLU A 537 7.52 -7.98 3.62
N GLU A 538 8.09 -7.60 2.47
CA GLU A 538 7.83 -6.39 1.67
C GLU A 538 8.35 -5.05 2.21
N HIS A 539 9.60 -4.75 1.80
CA HIS A 539 10.25 -3.42 1.76
C HIS A 539 10.58 -2.75 3.10
N GLU A 540 11.51 -3.30 3.87
CA GLU A 540 12.19 -2.50 4.90
C GLU A 540 13.32 -1.65 4.32
N GLU A 541 13.22 -0.35 4.53
CA GLU A 541 14.32 0.58 4.39
C GLU A 541 15.48 0.12 5.29
N GLU A 542 16.54 -0.47 4.71
CA GLU A 542 17.78 -0.90 5.42
C GLU A 542 18.32 0.18 6.38
N ASP A 543 17.97 1.44 6.16
CA ASP A 543 18.38 2.60 6.93
C ASP A 543 17.64 2.79 8.27
N ARG A 544 16.60 2.03 8.61
CA ARG A 544 15.80 2.24 9.83
C ARG A 544 15.61 0.98 10.68
N VAL A 545 15.53 1.17 11.99
CA VAL A 545 15.21 0.10 12.96
C VAL A 545 14.26 0.62 14.02
N THR A 546 13.22 -0.16 14.34
CA THR A 546 12.21 0.20 15.33
C THR A 546 12.28 -0.72 16.54
N PHE A 547 12.34 -0.15 17.73
CA PHE A 547 12.27 -0.89 18.99
C PHE A 547 10.94 -0.65 19.68
N THR A 548 10.24 -1.73 20.00
CA THR A 548 8.95 -1.69 20.70
C THR A 548 9.11 -2.18 22.15
N PHE A 549 8.68 -1.35 23.10
CA PHE A 549 8.72 -1.61 24.52
C PHE A 549 7.31 -1.71 25.07
N ARG A 550 6.90 -2.88 25.54
CA ARG A 550 5.58 -3.09 26.13
C ARG A 550 5.57 -2.70 27.60
N LEU A 551 4.53 -2.01 28.03
CA LEU A 551 4.29 -1.66 29.43
C LEU A 551 3.67 -2.86 30.16
N VAL A 552 4.17 -3.11 31.37
CA VAL A 552 3.82 -4.24 32.23
C VAL A 552 3.77 -3.76 33.67
N HIS A 553 2.73 -4.16 34.41
CA HIS A 553 2.59 -3.87 35.84
C HIS A 553 2.20 -5.14 36.60
N GLY A 554 2.96 -5.49 37.65
CA GLY A 554 2.76 -6.73 38.38
C GLY A 554 2.90 -8.02 37.54
N GLY A 555 3.58 -7.95 36.38
CA GLY A 555 3.66 -9.06 35.42
C GLY A 555 2.50 -9.13 34.44
N ILE A 556 1.53 -8.21 34.54
CA ILE A 556 0.35 -8.13 33.69
C ILE A 556 0.62 -7.11 32.57
N PRO A 557 0.41 -7.46 31.29
CA PRO A 557 0.56 -6.52 30.19
C PRO A 557 -0.51 -5.45 30.25
N ILE A 558 -0.17 -4.24 29.80
CA ILE A 558 -1.14 -3.17 29.58
C ILE A 558 -1.66 -3.28 28.14
N ARG A 559 -2.98 -3.08 27.94
CA ARG A 559 -3.60 -3.03 26.61
C ARG A 559 -3.24 -1.69 25.95
N PHE A 560 -2.74 -1.74 24.71
CA PHE A 560 -2.18 -0.59 23.97
C PHE A 560 -1.06 0.22 24.65
N GLY A 561 -0.68 -0.11 25.89
CA GLY A 561 0.47 0.45 26.58
C GLY A 561 1.80 -0.04 26.00
N PHE A 562 2.27 0.59 24.93
CA PHE A 562 3.59 0.37 24.39
C PHE A 562 4.30 1.69 24.07
N VAL A 563 5.62 1.63 24.00
CA VAL A 563 6.47 2.68 23.44
C VAL A 563 7.10 2.14 22.17
N SER A 564 7.05 2.91 21.09
CA SER A 564 7.80 2.62 19.88
C SER A 564 8.84 3.72 19.65
N ILE A 565 10.09 3.33 19.34
CA ILE A 565 11.19 4.25 19.03
C ILE A 565 11.85 3.77 17.73
N CYS A 566 11.74 4.57 16.67
CA CYS A 566 12.42 4.34 15.40
C CYS A 566 13.71 5.16 15.31
N ILE A 567 14.79 4.49 14.93
CA ILE A 567 16.12 5.07 14.80
C ILE A 567 16.61 4.88 13.38
N ASN A 568 17.18 5.95 12.82
CA ASN A 568 17.84 5.87 11.53
C ASN A 568 19.31 5.44 11.72
N ARG A 569 19.68 4.31 11.10
CA ARG A 569 21.01 3.70 11.14
C ARG A 569 22.09 4.57 10.50
N THR A 570 21.71 5.44 9.56
CA THR A 570 22.63 6.28 8.79
C THR A 570 23.02 7.59 9.47
N ASN A 571 22.22 8.05 10.44
CA ASN A 571 22.49 9.31 11.15
C ASN A 571 22.42 9.17 12.69
N GLY A 572 21.94 8.04 13.21
CA GLY A 572 21.79 7.75 14.63
C GLY A 572 20.78 8.62 15.38
N CYS A 573 19.90 9.32 14.68
CA CYS A 573 18.82 10.14 15.22
C CYS A 573 17.54 9.31 15.36
N ILE A 574 16.67 9.76 16.26
CA ILE A 574 15.34 9.18 16.44
C ILE A 574 14.40 9.89 15.47
N GLU A 575 13.78 9.12 14.58
CA GLU A 575 12.89 9.65 13.55
C GLU A 575 11.43 9.58 13.95
N GLN A 576 11.08 8.62 14.81
CA GLN A 576 9.74 8.47 15.33
C GLN A 576 9.77 8.00 16.78
N TYR A 577 8.86 8.54 17.57
CA TYR A 577 8.56 8.06 18.90
C TYR A 577 7.05 8.09 19.11
N THR A 578 6.51 7.00 19.65
CA THR A 578 5.14 6.92 20.18
C THR A 578 5.24 6.46 21.63
N GLY A 579 4.77 7.29 22.54
CA GLY A 579 4.70 6.99 23.98
C GLY A 579 3.47 6.17 24.36
N PRO A 580 3.39 5.70 25.62
CA PRO A 580 2.23 4.96 26.09
C PRO A 580 1.04 5.89 26.28
N ASP A 581 -0.14 5.33 26.10
CA ASP A 581 -1.44 5.92 26.41
C ASP A 581 -1.64 6.07 27.93
N ILE A 582 -1.22 5.06 28.70
CA ILE A 582 -1.27 5.06 30.17
C ILE A 582 0.12 5.37 30.75
N GLU A 583 0.17 6.37 31.64
CA GLU A 583 1.43 6.75 32.28
C GLU A 583 1.80 5.76 33.39
N PRO A 584 3.08 5.34 33.52
CA PRO A 584 3.49 4.36 34.53
C PRO A 584 3.16 4.74 35.98
N GLN A 585 3.06 6.03 36.29
CA GLN A 585 2.64 6.51 37.61
C GLN A 585 1.17 6.16 37.91
N GLN A 586 0.30 6.17 36.91
CA GLN A 586 -1.12 5.82 37.06
C GLN A 586 -1.31 4.34 37.37
N LEU A 587 -0.35 3.49 36.96
CA LEU A 587 -0.38 2.06 37.25
C LEU A 587 -0.11 1.74 38.72
N GLN A 588 0.59 2.60 39.46
CA GLN A 588 0.97 2.32 40.85
C GLN A 588 -0.22 2.15 41.79
N SER A 589 -1.37 2.76 41.47
CA SER A 589 -2.61 2.62 42.24
C SER A 589 -3.44 1.39 41.88
N VAL A 590 -3.09 0.69 40.79
CA VAL A 590 -3.86 -0.48 40.31
C VAL A 590 -3.42 -1.72 41.09
N ASP A 591 -4.37 -2.32 41.79
CA ASP A 591 -4.19 -3.65 42.39
C ASP A 591 -4.16 -4.70 41.27
N THR A 592 -3.11 -5.51 41.24
CA THR A 592 -2.87 -6.51 40.20
C THR A 592 -3.40 -7.89 40.61
N VAL A 593 -4.02 -8.02 41.78
CA VAL A 593 -4.57 -9.29 42.26
C VAL A 593 -6.08 -9.30 41.99
N PRO A 594 -6.57 -10.10 41.01
CA PRO A 594 -7.99 -10.16 40.72
C PRO A 594 -8.77 -10.74 41.91
N LYS A 595 -9.91 -10.15 42.25
CA LYS A 595 -10.84 -10.67 43.28
C LYS A 595 -11.89 -11.59 42.68
N VAL A 596 -12.17 -11.44 41.39
CA VAL A 596 -13.01 -12.34 40.60
C VAL A 596 -12.11 -13.39 39.97
N ALA A 597 -12.41 -14.66 40.22
CA ALA A 597 -11.64 -15.75 39.62
C ALA A 597 -11.87 -15.80 38.10
N ARG A 598 -10.86 -16.25 37.35
CA ARG A 598 -10.94 -16.39 35.88
C ARG A 598 -12.14 -17.24 35.45
N GLU A 599 -12.42 -18.31 36.18
CA GLU A 599 -13.56 -19.20 35.92
C GLU A 599 -14.90 -18.49 36.11
N GLN A 600 -15.00 -17.62 37.13
CA GLN A 600 -16.21 -16.82 37.36
C GLN A 600 -16.42 -15.78 36.25
N ALA A 601 -15.34 -15.13 35.79
CA ALA A 601 -15.41 -14.22 34.65
C ALA A 601 -15.84 -14.95 33.36
N MET A 602 -15.32 -16.17 33.12
CA MET A 602 -15.76 -17.01 32.00
C MET A 602 -17.25 -17.37 32.11
N GLU A 603 -17.74 -17.76 33.29
CA GLU A 603 -19.16 -18.06 33.51
C GLU A 603 -20.06 -16.85 33.24
N LEU A 604 -19.65 -15.65 33.70
CA LEU A 604 -20.36 -14.40 33.43
C LEU A 604 -20.44 -14.11 31.93
N PHE A 605 -19.32 -14.21 31.21
CA PHE A 605 -19.29 -14.01 29.76
C PHE A 605 -20.18 -15.02 29.02
N CYS A 606 -20.07 -16.32 29.34
CA CYS A 606 -20.88 -17.39 28.76
C CYS A 606 -22.38 -17.20 28.99
N SER A 607 -22.77 -16.60 30.12
CA SER A 607 -24.18 -16.39 30.49
C SER A 607 -24.89 -15.36 29.61
N VAL A 608 -24.12 -14.45 28.98
CA VAL A 608 -24.65 -13.37 28.14
C VAL A 608 -24.27 -13.49 26.67
N LEU A 609 -23.28 -14.33 26.33
CA LEU A 609 -22.89 -14.60 24.95
C LEU A 609 -24.03 -15.27 24.19
N ASP A 610 -24.33 -14.75 23.02
CA ASP A 610 -25.08 -15.43 21.97
C ASP A 610 -24.32 -15.31 20.64
N LEU A 611 -24.81 -16.00 19.61
CA LEU A 611 -24.30 -15.86 18.24
C LEU A 611 -25.40 -15.39 17.28
N GLU A 612 -25.06 -14.47 16.39
CA GLU A 612 -25.96 -14.05 15.31
C GLU A 612 -25.31 -14.24 13.94
N LEU A 613 -26.15 -14.38 12.92
CA LEU A 613 -25.68 -14.49 11.54
C LEU A 613 -25.50 -13.10 10.95
N GLN A 614 -24.32 -12.84 10.39
CA GLN A 614 -23.98 -11.61 9.70
C GLN A 614 -23.22 -11.93 8.42
N TRP A 615 -23.45 -11.14 7.37
CA TRP A 615 -22.61 -11.18 6.17
C TRP A 615 -21.31 -10.43 6.41
N SER A 616 -20.16 -11.03 6.10
CA SER A 616 -18.86 -10.35 6.02
C SER A 616 -18.43 -10.21 4.56
N LYS A 617 -17.70 -9.13 4.27
CA LYS A 617 -17.09 -8.87 2.96
C LYS A 617 -15.61 -9.23 3.04
N GLU A 618 -15.21 -10.23 2.29
CA GLU A 618 -13.85 -10.72 2.17
C GLU A 618 -13.25 -10.35 0.82
N TYR A 619 -11.92 -10.40 0.74
CA TYR A 619 -11.14 -10.08 -0.45
C TYR A 619 -10.21 -11.24 -0.81
N GLU A 620 -10.18 -11.59 -2.09
CA GLU A 620 -9.18 -12.52 -2.65
C GLU A 620 -7.86 -11.78 -2.93
N GLU A 621 -6.76 -12.54 -3.06
CA GLU A 621 -5.42 -12.00 -3.39
C GLU A 621 -5.39 -11.19 -4.71
N ASN A 622 -6.33 -11.45 -5.62
CA ASN A 622 -6.50 -10.74 -6.88
C ASN A 622 -7.28 -9.41 -6.75
N GLY A 623 -7.74 -9.06 -5.53
CA GLY A 623 -8.55 -7.87 -5.25
C GLY A 623 -10.06 -8.04 -5.44
N GLU A 624 -10.53 -9.18 -5.94
CA GLU A 624 -11.98 -9.47 -6.05
C GLU A 624 -12.59 -9.64 -4.67
N SER A 625 -13.76 -9.03 -4.45
CA SER A 625 -14.47 -9.13 -3.18
C SER A 625 -15.64 -10.10 -3.23
N TYR A 626 -15.92 -10.78 -2.12
CA TYR A 626 -17.06 -11.68 -1.99
C TYR A 626 -17.68 -11.61 -0.61
N TYR A 627 -18.94 -11.97 -0.52
CA TYR A 627 -19.65 -12.05 0.75
C TYR A 627 -19.80 -13.50 1.20
N GLN A 628 -19.47 -13.74 2.46
CA GLN A 628 -19.72 -15.01 3.14
C GLN A 628 -20.54 -14.77 4.41
N LEU A 629 -21.42 -15.71 4.72
CA LEU A 629 -22.25 -15.64 5.91
C LEU A 629 -21.48 -16.23 7.09
N GLU A 630 -21.51 -15.55 8.23
CA GLU A 630 -20.73 -15.92 9.41
C GLU A 630 -21.55 -15.79 10.69
N TYR A 631 -21.22 -16.60 11.70
CA TYR A 631 -21.63 -16.39 13.08
C TYR A 631 -20.67 -15.43 13.77
N VAL A 632 -21.23 -14.36 14.32
CA VAL A 632 -20.51 -13.35 15.10
C VAL A 632 -21.02 -13.32 16.55
N PRO A 633 -20.17 -13.03 17.54
CA PRO A 633 -20.59 -12.83 18.92
C PRO A 633 -21.61 -11.70 19.05
N ALA A 634 -22.73 -12.00 19.69
CA ALA A 634 -23.81 -11.07 19.98
C ALA A 634 -24.12 -11.07 21.48
N PHE A 635 -24.63 -9.94 21.97
CA PHE A 635 -24.96 -9.77 23.39
C PHE A 635 -26.37 -9.19 23.54
N PRO A 636 -27.43 -9.99 23.31
CA PRO A 636 -28.80 -9.48 23.16
C PRO A 636 -29.38 -8.76 24.38
N SER A 637 -28.76 -8.92 25.55
CA SER A 637 -29.16 -8.26 26.79
C SER A 637 -28.65 -6.82 26.91
N PHE A 638 -27.81 -6.37 25.97
CA PHE A 638 -27.10 -5.09 26.03
C PHE A 638 -27.23 -4.31 24.72
N SER A 639 -27.10 -2.99 24.81
CA SER A 639 -27.00 -2.09 23.64
C SER A 639 -25.64 -2.19 22.94
N GLY A 640 -24.59 -2.53 23.70
CA GLY A 640 -23.22 -2.60 23.25
C GLY A 640 -22.65 -4.02 23.21
N LYS A 641 -21.39 -4.15 22.74
CA LYS A 641 -20.67 -5.42 22.78
C LYS A 641 -19.91 -5.54 24.09
N LEU A 642 -20.01 -6.71 24.75
CA LEU A 642 -19.20 -7.00 25.93
C LEU A 642 -17.74 -7.11 25.52
N ARG A 643 -16.92 -6.20 26.05
CA ARG A 643 -15.49 -6.19 25.80
C ARG A 643 -14.69 -6.75 26.96
N PHE A 644 -15.07 -6.38 28.17
CA PHE A 644 -14.34 -6.77 29.36
C PHE A 644 -15.22 -7.15 30.54
N ILE A 645 -14.63 -7.86 31.50
CA ILE A 645 -15.15 -8.00 32.85
C ILE A 645 -14.12 -7.42 33.81
N GLU A 646 -14.52 -6.48 34.66
CA GLU A 646 -13.64 -5.89 35.68
C GLU A 646 -13.27 -6.94 36.72
N ALA A 647 -11.97 -7.09 36.98
CA ALA A 647 -11.42 -8.24 37.67
C ALA A 647 -11.55 -8.18 39.21
N HIS A 648 -11.98 -7.05 39.78
CA HIS A 648 -12.22 -6.87 41.21
C HIS A 648 -13.71 -6.90 41.59
N THR A 649 -14.59 -6.39 40.73
CA THR A 649 -16.03 -6.21 40.97
C THR A 649 -16.88 -7.21 40.20
N GLY A 650 -16.39 -7.70 39.05
CA GLY A 650 -17.15 -8.55 38.12
C GLY A 650 -18.09 -7.75 37.22
N GLU A 651 -17.96 -6.43 37.20
CA GLU A 651 -18.78 -5.55 36.35
C GLU A 651 -18.46 -5.77 34.87
N MET A 652 -19.50 -5.82 34.04
CA MET A 652 -19.41 -6.02 32.60
C MET A 652 -19.21 -4.68 31.90
N ILE A 653 -18.10 -4.53 31.18
CA ILE A 653 -17.75 -3.30 30.47
C ILE A 653 -18.07 -3.47 28.98
N LEU A 654 -19.00 -2.65 28.49
CA LEU A 654 -19.54 -2.71 27.14
C LEU A 654 -18.95 -1.58 26.28
N THR A 655 -18.80 -1.79 24.98
CA THR A 655 -18.51 -0.71 24.02
C THR A 655 -19.78 0.04 23.65
N LYS A 656 -19.69 1.35 23.42
CA LYS A 656 -20.81 2.16 22.90
C LYS A 656 -21.17 1.87 21.43
N TYR A 657 -20.26 1.22 20.69
CA TYR A 657 -20.34 0.95 19.25
C TYR A 657 -20.00 -0.50 18.92
#